data_AF-A0A497J8L4-F1
#
_entry.id   AF-A0A497J8L4-F1
#
_cell.length_a   1.000
_cell.length_b   1.000
_cell.length_c   1.000
_cell.angle_alpha   90.00
_cell.angle_beta   90.00
_cell.angle_gamma   90.00
#
_symmetry.space_group_name_H-M   'P 1'
#
loop_
_entity.id
_entity.type
_entity.pdbx_description
1 polymer ?
#
loop_
_entity_poly.entity_id
_entity_poly.type
_entity_poly.pdbx_seq_one_letter_code
_entity_poly.pdbx_strand_id
1 'polypeptide(L)'
;VWISTWRGSEWAWQFAPNDNITFEVHAQYFNGTPVPDGSNITVGKLFLMRDGPPIPISSDKYDTASVQPTSSGVGRTWLKARGGPLPEGYYMVMIRVKTNETNSVEELAEGWFEIRTLRVELSTDQWAFPPGQNVTVHVIVRKTDNTPVPNANVSLAGLKDTTTWTDLDLESYGINESYPIKNVTDATGKADITFPTTQLEQGEYEVKIRVSSESLKAKTEGYIWFSLRSYTVSGYFVTEAGREYGVYAPDEEIKMQVEIYYPNGTHATGKNVQVYKLVNTESWPWSDKDAEMISSVNISEGVYEVRFRAPKESGRYNPLLNISGTLLKSPWDLPQFEVRSLGVSLTLYNTQGDETEEFAPGEDVTVNIRIKNPTGGALPNITEVKLDKYRNIATGEETEIGAKKTSNIEESNNLTFPAPSEGEYVLVVSVKMPTATVYEEKWFRVSSFDLEAWPEKWSYSKGENVSVHVRAFRGEQGIAVNVSTLNITNVWTGQKIPVNPNQQSIPDTGGTYNISSSGLSTGEYEAELCVFTGSACTQTSKRVSVHFSVETFVVDVWPEKGGSFVPSENVTLNVEVWNPDHTSLLSINSISLIKLVNTRTGKNFISSVDVSAFMVSGEERWKVTFPASSLEEGEYDASLNVTSGTESILWHAWFKISNFEIKLQTVPPVFNPWDNPFPVEKNITFNITVVGNTTLTNGTLYIKDNLKNWVDAIPPKDFTLTNNQALVNVSLSDASEYTAVAQVGTAEVFYWFKTQAFEIIIDHQLSTHDIKPSDNVNITFDVKNSTGGETGFDVIVNVSLRRSRDWSIVNASVYNGVISAESNKKESFVFDPNASGDIEAGEYEAEISFTIVEDGTPITQKEYFWFQVRTLDFWAWPDKPNYLPGDEIIIFVNLKEPDGTGISGRNITIEKVVSRTKGELPESYILDKNSSITDSQGSAALKLKLSPTITGWVDVELKENGTYEQRTWAGFNINGYSVTLERDWDKWAFSLKENYTADLYVYFINGTPAAGRSVRVEAYREDNPPENKNPNLNETMSPTNASGYTKVQFNCSNLTGGAGRYLVAIIIDDKAAKYDDWIKVESYHVDAWVEGQDTGREEVRPGEVVKVLVKAEEFGTGNPIVGANVSLLKLHKLPEWDVTLEPGVGFNVT
;
A
#
# COMPACT_ATOMS: atom_id res chain seq x y z
N VAL A 1 -11.67 2.51 4.09
CA VAL A 1 -11.78 1.88 5.44
C VAL A 1 -10.51 1.08 5.70
N TRP A 2 -9.96 1.14 6.91
CA TRP A 2 -8.84 0.31 7.38
C TRP A 2 -9.27 -0.55 8.57
N ILE A 3 -8.69 -1.74 8.73
CA ILE A 3 -9.05 -2.71 9.76
C ILE A 3 -7.76 -3.22 10.43
N SER A 4 -7.74 -3.25 11.76
CA SER A 4 -6.70 -3.91 12.56
C SER A 4 -7.29 -4.96 13.49
N THR A 5 -6.54 -6.03 13.73
CA THR A 5 -6.96 -7.21 14.50
C THR A 5 -6.26 -7.27 15.86
N TRP A 6 -7.02 -7.60 16.90
CA TRP A 6 -6.60 -7.48 18.30
C TRP A 6 -7.05 -8.69 19.13
N ARG A 7 -6.17 -9.19 19.99
CA ARG A 7 -6.51 -10.15 21.05
C ARG A 7 -6.58 -9.41 22.39
N GLY A 8 -7.79 -9.03 22.79
CA GLY A 8 -7.98 -8.16 23.96
C GLY A 8 -7.48 -6.74 23.66
N SER A 9 -6.34 -6.35 24.25
CA SER A 9 -5.69 -5.05 24.05
C SER A 9 -4.36 -5.12 23.28
N GLU A 10 -3.92 -6.31 22.84
CA GLU A 10 -2.71 -6.48 22.04
C GLU A 10 -3.06 -6.64 20.56
N TRP A 11 -2.33 -5.97 19.67
CA TRP A 11 -2.46 -6.21 18.23
C TRP A 11 -1.99 -7.62 17.89
N ALA A 12 -2.81 -8.37 17.15
CA ALA A 12 -2.55 -9.76 16.82
C ALA A 12 -3.23 -10.14 15.50
N TRP A 13 -2.47 -10.73 14.58
CA TRP A 13 -3.01 -11.32 13.34
C TRP A 13 -3.17 -12.85 13.43
N GLN A 14 -2.58 -13.51 14.43
CA GLN A 14 -2.74 -14.95 14.71
C GLN A 14 -3.57 -15.18 15.98
N PHE A 15 -4.49 -16.15 15.96
CA PHE A 15 -5.44 -16.43 17.04
C PHE A 15 -5.54 -17.92 17.35
N ALA A 16 -5.76 -18.27 18.62
CA ALA A 16 -6.13 -19.64 18.99
C ALA A 16 -7.59 -19.94 18.60
N PRO A 17 -7.97 -21.20 18.33
CA PRO A 17 -9.30 -21.57 17.81
C PRO A 17 -10.55 -21.20 18.65
N ASN A 18 -10.38 -20.66 19.86
CA ASN A 18 -11.46 -20.20 20.74
C ASN A 18 -11.29 -18.75 21.22
N ASP A 19 -10.31 -18.02 20.66
CA ASP A 19 -10.07 -16.60 21.00
C ASP A 19 -11.28 -15.73 20.61
N ASN A 20 -11.39 -14.58 21.27
CA ASN A 20 -12.22 -13.48 20.79
C ASN A 20 -11.34 -12.59 19.89
N ILE A 21 -11.58 -12.64 18.58
CA ILE A 21 -10.92 -11.76 17.62
C ILE A 21 -11.66 -10.42 17.64
N THR A 22 -11.01 -9.38 18.14
CA THR A 22 -11.54 -8.01 18.07
C THR A 22 -11.00 -7.35 16.80
N PHE A 23 -11.88 -6.67 16.05
CA PHE A 23 -11.53 -5.87 14.89
C PHE A 23 -11.78 -4.40 15.23
N GLU A 24 -10.72 -3.59 15.18
CA GLU A 24 -10.85 -2.15 15.21
C GLU A 24 -10.88 -1.63 13.77
N VAL A 25 -11.89 -0.81 13.47
CA VAL A 25 -12.30 -0.46 12.12
C VAL A 25 -12.28 1.06 12.03
N HIS A 26 -11.39 1.58 11.20
CA HIS A 26 -11.21 3.01 10.95
C HIS A 26 -11.85 3.35 9.62
N ALA A 27 -12.99 4.02 9.66
CA ALA A 27 -13.77 4.38 8.50
C ALA A 27 -13.75 5.90 8.26
N GLN A 28 -13.39 6.26 7.04
CA GLN A 28 -13.30 7.61 6.50
C GLN A 28 -13.86 7.58 5.08
N TYR A 29 -14.39 8.71 4.61
CA TYR A 29 -14.72 8.93 3.19
C TYR A 29 -13.44 9.19 2.38
N PHE A 30 -13.55 9.19 1.05
CA PHE A 30 -12.41 9.39 0.12
C PHE A 30 -11.67 10.73 0.26
N ASN A 31 -12.28 11.73 0.90
CA ASN A 31 -11.65 13.02 1.25
C ASN A 31 -10.83 12.98 2.56
N GLY A 32 -10.74 11.82 3.23
CA GLY A 32 -10.04 11.63 4.51
C GLY A 32 -10.85 11.98 5.77
N THR A 33 -12.08 12.51 5.66
CA THR A 33 -12.88 12.83 6.85
C THR A 33 -13.51 11.56 7.46
N PRO A 34 -13.55 11.40 8.79
CA PRO A 34 -14.17 10.26 9.47
C PRO A 34 -15.64 10.05 9.10
N VAL A 35 -16.13 8.80 9.11
CA VAL A 35 -17.58 8.54 9.04
C VAL A 35 -18.27 8.91 10.35
N PRO A 36 -19.53 9.40 10.32
CA PRO A 36 -20.22 9.91 11.51
C PRO A 36 -20.32 8.93 12.66
N ASP A 37 -20.27 9.48 13.87
CA ASP A 37 -20.51 8.78 15.13
C ASP A 37 -21.87 8.07 15.12
N GLY A 38 -21.86 6.81 15.55
CA GLY A 38 -23.01 5.91 15.45
C GLY A 38 -23.03 5.02 14.21
N SER A 39 -22.13 5.19 13.24
CA SER A 39 -22.09 4.35 12.02
C SER A 39 -21.92 2.87 12.34
N ASN A 40 -22.73 2.04 11.69
CA ASN A 40 -22.97 0.66 12.05
C ASN A 40 -21.90 -0.28 11.47
N ILE A 41 -20.93 -0.66 12.30
CA ILE A 41 -19.96 -1.73 12.01
C ILE A 41 -20.60 -3.09 12.35
N THR A 42 -20.53 -4.01 11.39
CA THR A 42 -20.96 -5.41 11.55
C THR A 42 -20.00 -6.37 10.87
N VAL A 43 -19.75 -7.54 11.46
CA VAL A 43 -19.16 -8.66 10.72
C VAL A 43 -20.23 -9.24 9.80
N GLY A 44 -20.08 -9.05 8.48
CA GLY A 44 -21.05 -9.47 7.48
C GLY A 44 -20.90 -10.94 7.07
N LYS A 45 -19.66 -11.39 6.84
CA LYS A 45 -19.30 -12.79 6.51
C LYS A 45 -17.91 -13.11 7.03
N LEU A 46 -17.68 -14.37 7.40
CA LEU A 46 -16.34 -14.93 7.61
C LEU A 46 -16.07 -15.97 6.51
N PHE A 47 -14.88 -15.93 5.91
CA PHE A 47 -14.40 -16.92 4.96
C PHE A 47 -13.12 -17.57 5.47
N LEU A 48 -13.06 -18.90 5.44
CA LEU A 48 -11.84 -19.69 5.57
C LEU A 48 -11.15 -19.73 4.20
N MET A 49 -9.88 -19.33 4.17
CA MET A 49 -9.05 -19.19 2.99
C MET A 49 -8.06 -20.37 2.96
N ARG A 50 -8.22 -21.25 1.98
CA ARG A 50 -7.38 -22.45 1.77
C ARG A 50 -7.31 -22.75 0.27
N ASP A 51 -6.19 -22.39 -0.36
CA ASP A 51 -5.70 -22.85 -1.67
C ASP A 51 -6.79 -23.03 -2.75
N GLY A 52 -7.70 -22.05 -2.84
CA GLY A 52 -8.96 -22.17 -3.55
C GLY A 52 -9.91 -21.01 -3.23
N PRO A 53 -11.17 -21.06 -3.72
CA PRO A 53 -12.14 -19.99 -3.51
C PRO A 53 -12.50 -19.83 -2.01
N PRO A 54 -12.83 -18.61 -1.54
CA PRO A 54 -13.19 -18.34 -0.14
C PRO A 54 -14.32 -19.25 0.36
N ILE A 55 -14.05 -20.09 1.37
CA ILE A 55 -15.05 -21.01 1.93
C ILE A 55 -15.84 -20.25 3.01
N PRO A 56 -17.12 -19.89 2.80
CA PRO A 56 -17.88 -19.16 3.81
C PRO A 56 -18.09 -20.04 5.04
N ILE A 57 -17.62 -19.58 6.20
CA ILE A 57 -18.02 -20.17 7.47
C ILE A 57 -19.44 -19.70 7.79
N SER A 58 -20.31 -20.66 8.11
CA SER A 58 -21.67 -20.38 8.51
C SER A 58 -21.72 -19.67 9.87
N SER A 59 -22.61 -18.69 10.02
CA SER A 59 -22.79 -17.88 11.23
C SER A 59 -23.46 -18.62 12.41
N ASP A 60 -23.64 -19.94 12.30
CA ASP A 60 -23.88 -20.82 13.45
C ASP A 60 -22.57 -21.25 14.14
N LYS A 61 -21.41 -21.17 13.46
CA LYS A 61 -20.09 -21.54 13.99
C LYS A 61 -19.35 -20.42 14.69
N TYR A 62 -19.87 -19.20 14.65
CA TYR A 62 -19.31 -18.07 15.39
C TYR A 62 -20.40 -17.15 15.95
N ASP A 63 -20.12 -16.61 17.13
CA ASP A 63 -20.77 -15.43 17.66
C ASP A 63 -20.05 -14.20 17.06
N THR A 64 -20.82 -13.16 16.75
CA THR A 64 -20.28 -11.83 16.49
C THR A 64 -20.77 -10.88 17.56
N ALA A 65 -20.14 -9.72 17.67
CA ALA A 65 -20.80 -8.58 18.28
C ALA A 65 -22.18 -8.34 17.62
N SER A 66 -23.14 -7.82 18.39
CA SER A 66 -24.26 -7.06 17.81
C SER A 66 -23.69 -5.87 17.03
N VAL A 67 -24.52 -5.18 16.24
CA VAL A 67 -24.15 -3.94 15.55
C VAL A 67 -23.40 -2.98 16.51
N GLN A 68 -22.21 -2.52 16.11
CA GLN A 68 -21.36 -1.63 16.92
C GLN A 68 -21.25 -0.25 16.25
N PRO A 69 -21.44 0.86 16.98
CA PRO A 69 -21.25 2.19 16.45
C PRO A 69 -19.76 2.54 16.30
N THR A 70 -19.45 3.43 15.36
CA THR A 70 -18.23 4.25 15.36
C THR A 70 -18.33 5.41 16.37
N SER A 71 -17.17 5.95 16.75
CA SER A 71 -17.01 7.33 17.22
C SER A 71 -15.73 7.90 16.61
N SER A 72 -15.78 9.14 16.10
CA SER A 72 -14.72 9.75 15.27
C SER A 72 -14.27 8.84 14.12
N GLY A 73 -15.22 8.14 13.47
CA GLY A 73 -14.98 7.14 12.43
C GLY A 73 -14.34 5.81 12.88
N VAL A 74 -13.96 5.65 14.14
CA VAL A 74 -13.36 4.43 14.68
C VAL A 74 -14.39 3.63 15.47
N GLY A 75 -14.49 2.32 15.24
CA GLY A 75 -15.30 1.45 16.09
C GLY A 75 -14.76 0.03 16.18
N ARG A 76 -15.17 -0.70 17.23
CA ARG A 76 -14.66 -2.04 17.53
C ARG A 76 -15.77 -3.08 17.47
N THR A 77 -15.64 -4.05 16.56
CA THR A 77 -16.50 -5.24 16.51
C THR A 77 -15.69 -6.48 16.87
N TRP A 78 -16.33 -7.65 17.03
CA TRP A 78 -15.62 -8.89 17.35
C TRP A 78 -16.29 -10.13 16.76
N LEU A 79 -15.50 -11.19 16.64
CA LEU A 79 -15.93 -12.54 16.26
C LEU A 79 -15.29 -13.58 17.20
N LYS A 80 -16.07 -14.59 17.59
CA LYS A 80 -15.64 -15.68 18.47
C LYS A 80 -16.28 -17.00 18.06
N ALA A 81 -15.55 -18.10 18.22
CA ALA A 81 -16.06 -19.43 17.91
C ALA A 81 -17.29 -19.82 18.76
N ARG A 82 -18.34 -20.37 18.13
CA ARG A 82 -19.63 -20.77 18.74
C ARG A 82 -19.84 -22.28 18.58
N GLY A 83 -20.17 -22.96 19.68
CA GLY A 83 -20.50 -24.39 19.68
C GLY A 83 -19.31 -25.35 19.49
N GLY A 84 -18.13 -24.83 19.17
CA GLY A 84 -16.87 -25.56 19.04
C GLY A 84 -15.77 -24.60 18.56
N PRO A 85 -14.50 -25.04 18.51
CA PRO A 85 -13.40 -24.23 17.95
C PRO A 85 -13.58 -23.99 16.45
N LEU A 86 -13.13 -22.84 15.97
CA LEU A 86 -13.04 -22.56 14.52
C LEU A 86 -11.90 -23.40 13.89
N PRO A 87 -12.03 -23.85 12.62
CA PRO A 87 -10.96 -24.57 11.92
C PRO A 87 -9.66 -23.77 11.83
N GLU A 88 -8.51 -24.45 11.82
CA GLU A 88 -7.22 -23.77 11.58
C GLU A 88 -7.03 -23.39 10.10
N GLY A 89 -6.36 -22.26 9.85
CA GLY A 89 -6.10 -21.71 8.51
C GLY A 89 -6.18 -20.17 8.49
N TYR A 90 -6.00 -19.60 7.30
CA TYR A 90 -6.18 -18.16 7.07
C TYR A 90 -7.65 -17.80 6.92
N TYR A 91 -8.01 -16.58 7.30
CA TYR A 91 -9.37 -16.08 7.32
C TYR A 91 -9.45 -14.68 6.75
N MET A 92 -10.48 -14.46 5.93
CA MET A 92 -10.92 -13.15 5.47
C MET A 92 -12.29 -12.88 6.08
N VAL A 93 -12.41 -11.85 6.91
CA VAL A 93 -13.70 -11.33 7.39
C VAL A 93 -14.12 -10.16 6.50
N MET A 94 -15.36 -10.17 6.04
CA MET A 94 -15.97 -8.99 5.44
C MET A 94 -16.64 -8.19 6.54
N ILE A 95 -16.04 -7.07 6.92
CA ILE A 95 -16.62 -6.10 7.82
C ILE A 95 -17.42 -5.10 6.99
N ARG A 96 -18.72 -5.03 7.29
CA ARG A 96 -19.63 -4.04 6.76
C ARG A 96 -19.57 -2.80 7.64
N VAL A 97 -19.18 -1.68 7.06
CA VAL A 97 -19.40 -0.35 7.64
C VAL A 97 -20.59 0.25 6.93
N LYS A 98 -21.72 0.38 7.64
CA LYS A 98 -22.91 1.06 7.13
C LYS A 98 -23.08 2.38 7.85
N THR A 99 -22.96 3.52 7.17
CA THR A 99 -23.14 4.81 7.84
C THR A 99 -24.54 4.88 8.45
N ASN A 100 -24.65 5.41 9.67
CA ASN A 100 -25.94 5.64 10.35
C ASN A 100 -26.70 6.85 9.79
N GLU A 101 -26.06 7.52 8.85
CA GLU A 101 -26.66 8.51 7.99
C GLU A 101 -27.87 7.97 7.23
N THR A 102 -28.47 8.96 6.61
CA THR A 102 -29.74 9.09 5.92
C THR A 102 -29.71 8.58 4.47
N ASN A 103 -28.54 8.63 3.82
CA ASN A 103 -28.27 7.87 2.58
C ASN A 103 -27.52 6.54 2.87
N SER A 104 -27.37 6.19 4.16
CA SER A 104 -26.74 5.00 4.76
C SER A 104 -25.77 4.22 3.84
N VAL A 105 -24.60 4.80 3.56
CA VAL A 105 -23.62 4.21 2.64
C VAL A 105 -23.08 2.91 3.24
N GLU A 106 -23.16 1.81 2.52
CA GLU A 106 -22.75 0.48 2.99
C GLU A 106 -21.50 0.00 2.26
N GLU A 107 -20.34 0.16 2.90
CA GLU A 107 -19.05 -0.30 2.39
C GLU A 107 -18.69 -1.67 2.99
N LEU A 108 -18.12 -2.55 2.17
CA LEU A 108 -17.56 -3.83 2.61
C LEU A 108 -16.04 -3.78 2.57
N ALA A 109 -15.41 -3.84 3.74
CA ALA A 109 -13.96 -3.87 3.88
C ALA A 109 -13.49 -5.25 4.37
N GLU A 110 -12.39 -5.74 3.81
CA GLU A 110 -11.78 -7.02 4.19
C GLU A 110 -10.79 -6.87 5.35
N GLY A 111 -10.89 -7.74 6.35
CA GLY A 111 -9.93 -7.90 7.43
C GLY A 111 -9.35 -9.31 7.43
N TRP A 112 -8.04 -9.43 7.58
CA TRP A 112 -7.34 -10.73 7.48
C TRP A 112 -6.73 -11.16 8.81
N PHE A 113 -6.80 -12.46 9.10
CA PHE A 113 -6.17 -13.09 10.26
C PHE A 113 -5.94 -14.59 10.04
N GLU A 114 -5.17 -15.25 10.91
CA GLU A 114 -4.95 -16.69 10.90
C GLU A 114 -5.44 -17.31 12.22
N ILE A 115 -6.13 -18.45 12.15
CA ILE A 115 -6.42 -19.29 13.32
C ILE A 115 -5.46 -20.48 13.33
N ARG A 116 -4.71 -20.64 14.42
CA ARG A 116 -3.82 -21.79 14.67
C ARG A 116 -3.63 -22.02 16.16
N THR A 117 -3.54 -23.26 16.61
CA THR A 117 -3.19 -23.59 18.01
C THR A 117 -1.67 -23.58 18.23
N LEU A 118 -0.91 -23.91 17.18
CA LEU A 118 0.54 -24.06 17.20
C LEU A 118 1.16 -23.06 16.21
N ARG A 119 2.01 -22.17 16.72
CA ARG A 119 2.90 -21.28 15.94
C ARG A 119 4.25 -21.97 15.84
N VAL A 120 4.79 -22.10 14.63
CA VAL A 120 6.08 -22.74 14.37
C VAL A 120 6.99 -21.72 13.69
N GLU A 121 8.15 -21.48 14.31
CA GLU A 121 9.25 -20.68 13.75
C GLU A 121 10.33 -21.67 13.29
N LEU A 122 10.83 -21.53 12.06
CA LEU A 122 11.87 -22.37 11.48
C LEU A 122 13.11 -21.54 11.14
N SER A 123 14.29 -22.10 11.34
CA SER A 123 15.55 -21.56 10.81
C SER A 123 16.56 -22.68 10.52
N THR A 124 17.58 -22.38 9.72
CA THR A 124 18.74 -23.24 9.44
C THR A 124 20.03 -22.53 9.84
N ASP A 125 21.14 -23.26 10.00
CA ASP A 125 22.47 -22.68 10.28
C ASP A 125 22.91 -21.66 9.20
N GLN A 126 22.46 -21.86 7.96
CA GLN A 126 22.78 -21.10 6.76
C GLN A 126 21.68 -21.31 5.70
N TRP A 127 21.55 -20.41 4.72
CA TRP A 127 20.56 -20.56 3.63
C TRP A 127 21.04 -21.43 2.47
N ALA A 128 22.36 -21.59 2.30
CA ALA A 128 23.00 -22.39 1.26
C ALA A 128 23.96 -23.41 1.88
N PHE A 129 23.84 -24.68 1.49
CA PHE A 129 24.65 -25.79 2.00
C PHE A 129 25.54 -26.39 0.90
N PRO A 130 26.80 -26.75 1.21
CA PRO A 130 27.62 -27.60 0.36
C PRO A 130 27.00 -29.00 0.18
N PRO A 131 27.09 -29.62 -1.02
CA PRO A 131 26.62 -30.99 -1.24
C PRO A 131 27.22 -31.99 -0.25
N GLY A 132 26.36 -32.77 0.40
CA GLY A 132 26.74 -33.77 1.39
C GLY A 132 26.92 -33.25 2.82
N GLN A 133 26.82 -31.93 3.08
CA GLN A 133 26.64 -31.42 4.44
C GLN A 133 25.20 -31.70 4.91
N ASN A 134 25.02 -32.26 6.10
CA ASN A 134 23.69 -32.42 6.69
C ASN A 134 23.04 -31.04 6.91
N VAL A 135 21.74 -30.94 6.63
CA VAL A 135 20.93 -29.76 6.96
C VAL A 135 20.31 -29.98 8.32
N THR A 136 20.48 -29.01 9.23
CA THR A 136 19.72 -28.91 10.48
C THR A 136 18.69 -27.80 10.34
N VAL A 137 17.43 -28.13 10.62
CA VAL A 137 16.33 -27.18 10.80
C VAL A 137 16.03 -27.08 12.29
N HIS A 138 16.24 -25.89 12.84
CA HIS A 138 15.82 -25.54 14.18
C HIS A 138 14.32 -25.24 14.17
N VAL A 139 13.58 -25.85 15.09
CA VAL A 139 12.11 -25.74 15.16
C VAL A 139 11.74 -25.19 16.54
N ILE A 140 11.11 -24.01 16.56
CA ILE A 140 10.57 -23.41 17.78
C ILE A 140 9.04 -23.48 17.73
N VAL A 141 8.44 -24.18 18.69
CA VAL A 141 6.99 -24.41 18.78
C VAL A 141 6.43 -23.64 19.97
N ARG A 142 5.53 -22.71 19.67
CA ARG A 142 4.80 -21.88 20.64
C ARG A 142 3.29 -22.04 20.43
N LYS A 143 2.47 -21.59 21.39
CA LYS A 143 1.08 -21.21 21.05
C LYS A 143 1.06 -19.78 20.51
N THR A 144 -0.11 -19.33 20.09
CA THR A 144 -0.35 -17.95 19.60
C THR A 144 -0.27 -16.88 20.70
N ASP A 145 -0.20 -17.27 21.97
CA ASP A 145 0.16 -16.45 23.14
C ASP A 145 1.69 -16.34 23.37
N ASN A 146 2.50 -16.80 22.39
CA ASN A 146 3.96 -16.94 22.45
C ASN A 146 4.53 -17.84 23.56
N THR A 147 3.71 -18.50 24.38
CA THR A 147 4.20 -19.46 25.37
C THR A 147 4.76 -20.71 24.68
N PRO A 148 5.91 -21.25 25.13
CA PRO A 148 6.47 -22.49 24.61
C PRO A 148 5.54 -23.69 24.74
N VAL A 149 5.60 -24.60 23.77
CA VAL A 149 4.90 -25.89 23.81
C VAL A 149 5.93 -27.02 24.00
N PRO A 150 6.14 -27.52 25.21
CA PRO A 150 7.05 -28.65 25.46
C PRO A 150 6.40 -30.00 25.11
N ASN A 151 7.21 -30.98 24.73
CA ASN A 151 6.82 -32.32 24.29
C ASN A 151 5.86 -32.33 23.08
N ALA A 152 5.95 -31.34 22.19
CA ALA A 152 5.37 -31.41 20.85
C ALA A 152 6.25 -32.34 19.99
N ASN A 153 5.62 -33.31 19.31
CA ASN A 153 6.27 -34.17 18.34
C ASN A 153 6.56 -33.37 17.07
N VAL A 154 7.83 -33.23 16.72
CA VAL A 154 8.33 -32.56 15.52
C VAL A 154 8.86 -33.61 14.54
N SER A 155 8.58 -33.44 13.26
CA SER A 155 8.99 -34.40 12.22
C SER A 155 9.24 -33.74 10.87
N LEU A 156 10.22 -34.25 10.12
CA LEU A 156 10.30 -34.03 8.68
C LEU A 156 9.13 -34.79 8.02
N ALA A 157 8.33 -34.07 7.22
CA ALA A 157 7.13 -34.60 6.58
C ALA A 157 7.14 -34.49 5.05
N GLY A 158 8.14 -33.82 4.48
CA GLY A 158 8.38 -33.75 3.05
C GLY A 158 9.62 -32.92 2.73
N LEU A 159 10.15 -33.12 1.52
CA LEU A 159 11.23 -32.35 0.93
C LEU A 159 10.89 -32.20 -0.55
N LYS A 160 10.88 -30.97 -1.08
CA LYS A 160 10.45 -30.68 -2.45
C LYS A 160 11.56 -29.96 -3.21
N ASP A 161 11.81 -30.38 -4.45
CA ASP A 161 12.62 -29.62 -5.40
C ASP A 161 11.79 -28.44 -5.92
N THR A 162 12.24 -27.20 -5.71
CA THR A 162 11.47 -25.99 -6.08
C THR A 162 11.72 -25.53 -7.51
N THR A 163 12.62 -26.20 -8.25
CA THR A 163 12.82 -25.98 -9.69
C THR A 163 11.80 -26.79 -10.50
N THR A 164 11.48 -28.01 -10.06
CA THR A 164 10.47 -28.89 -10.68
C THR A 164 9.11 -28.88 -9.97
N TRP A 165 9.05 -28.33 -8.76
CA TRP A 165 7.90 -28.40 -7.85
C TRP A 165 7.47 -29.84 -7.47
N THR A 166 8.40 -30.80 -7.50
CA THR A 166 8.13 -32.21 -7.17
C THR A 166 8.58 -32.57 -5.76
N ASP A 167 7.70 -33.20 -4.98
CA ASP A 167 8.04 -33.81 -3.69
C ASP A 167 8.93 -35.06 -3.89
N LEU A 168 9.95 -35.21 -3.06
CA LEU A 168 10.94 -36.30 -3.10
C LEU A 168 10.58 -37.42 -2.12
N ASP A 169 10.75 -38.68 -2.55
CA ASP A 169 10.66 -39.84 -1.66
C ASP A 169 11.89 -39.90 -0.72
N LEU A 170 11.69 -39.47 0.52
CA LEU A 170 12.72 -39.38 1.55
C LEU A 170 13.50 -40.68 1.74
N GLU A 171 12.86 -41.86 1.69
CA GLU A 171 13.56 -43.13 1.88
C GLU A 171 14.51 -43.43 0.71
N SER A 172 14.10 -43.12 -0.53
CA SER A 172 14.94 -43.31 -1.73
C SER A 172 16.22 -42.47 -1.71
N TYR A 173 16.18 -41.28 -1.08
CA TYR A 173 17.34 -40.40 -0.88
C TYR A 173 18.11 -40.69 0.42
N GLY A 174 17.76 -41.76 1.16
CA GLY A 174 18.41 -42.18 2.40
C GLY A 174 18.05 -41.34 3.63
N ILE A 175 17.01 -40.51 3.55
CA ILE A 175 16.50 -39.67 4.64
C ILE A 175 15.47 -40.49 5.44
N ASN A 176 15.94 -41.18 6.48
CA ASN A 176 15.13 -42.08 7.32
C ASN A 176 15.51 -41.96 8.81
N GLU A 177 14.89 -42.78 9.68
CA GLU A 177 15.04 -42.75 11.14
C GLU A 177 16.46 -43.06 11.68
N SER A 178 17.44 -43.37 10.83
CA SER A 178 18.86 -43.35 11.21
C SER A 178 19.40 -41.93 11.49
N TYR A 179 18.65 -40.91 11.10
CA TYR A 179 18.88 -39.49 11.40
C TYR A 179 17.76 -38.95 12.30
N PRO A 180 17.97 -37.84 13.03
CA PRO A 180 16.93 -37.22 13.87
C PRO A 180 15.92 -36.44 13.01
N ILE A 181 15.22 -37.15 12.12
CA ILE A 181 14.10 -36.65 11.31
C ILE A 181 12.78 -36.61 12.10
N LYS A 182 12.81 -37.08 13.36
CA LYS A 182 11.73 -37.02 14.34
C LYS A 182 12.35 -36.65 15.69
N ASN A 183 11.74 -35.70 16.40
CA ASN A 183 12.22 -35.20 17.69
C ASN A 183 11.03 -34.70 18.54
N VAL A 184 11.27 -34.35 19.81
CA VAL A 184 10.27 -33.72 20.69
C VAL A 184 10.80 -32.41 21.26
N THR A 185 9.93 -31.42 21.43
CA THR A 185 10.35 -30.13 21.97
C THR A 185 10.70 -30.17 23.45
N ASP A 186 11.75 -29.42 23.80
CA ASP A 186 12.22 -29.24 25.17
C ASP A 186 11.31 -28.31 26.00
N ALA A 187 11.71 -28.01 27.24
CA ALA A 187 11.00 -27.09 28.12
C ALA A 187 10.90 -25.64 27.58
N THR A 188 11.72 -25.27 26.60
CA THR A 188 11.70 -23.96 25.92
C THR A 188 10.95 -24.00 24.58
N GLY A 189 10.33 -25.12 24.24
CA GLY A 189 9.55 -25.32 23.01
C GLY A 189 10.43 -25.60 21.78
N LYS A 190 11.71 -25.94 21.95
CA LYS A 190 12.67 -26.11 20.85
C LYS A 190 12.95 -27.58 20.56
N ALA A 191 13.09 -27.91 19.27
CA ALA A 191 13.62 -29.17 18.79
C ALA A 191 14.44 -28.95 17.51
N ASP A 192 15.51 -29.72 17.32
CA ASP A 192 16.26 -29.72 16.07
C ASP A 192 15.89 -30.95 15.23
N ILE A 193 15.82 -30.78 13.91
CA ILE A 193 15.61 -31.83 12.92
C ILE A 193 16.79 -31.83 11.95
N THR A 194 17.51 -32.94 11.83
CA THR A 194 18.69 -33.03 10.94
C THR A 194 18.54 -34.18 9.95
N PHE A 195 18.87 -33.94 8.69
CA PHE A 195 18.86 -34.94 7.61
C PHE A 195 20.07 -34.80 6.66
N PRO A 196 20.47 -35.87 5.96
CA PRO A 196 21.58 -35.84 5.01
C PRO A 196 21.17 -35.22 3.68
N THR A 197 22.13 -34.61 2.99
CA THR A 197 22.00 -34.12 1.60
C THR A 197 22.83 -34.94 0.61
N THR A 198 23.45 -36.04 1.07
CA THR A 198 24.47 -36.82 0.32
C THR A 198 23.97 -37.52 -0.95
N GLN A 199 22.64 -37.62 -1.13
CA GLN A 199 22.01 -38.17 -2.33
C GLN A 199 21.18 -37.14 -3.11
N LEU A 200 21.05 -35.91 -2.59
CA LEU A 200 20.33 -34.82 -3.26
C LEU A 200 21.21 -34.23 -4.38
N GLU A 201 20.58 -33.76 -5.46
CA GLU A 201 21.27 -32.99 -6.49
C GLU A 201 21.56 -31.56 -6.03
N GLN A 202 22.33 -30.81 -6.82
CA GLN A 202 22.42 -29.37 -6.65
C GLN A 202 21.17 -28.69 -7.22
N GLY A 203 20.56 -27.83 -6.41
CA GLY A 203 19.24 -27.25 -6.66
C GLY A 203 18.71 -26.50 -5.43
N GLU A 204 17.50 -25.98 -5.57
CA GLU A 204 16.77 -25.27 -4.53
C GLU A 204 15.69 -26.19 -3.93
N TYR A 205 15.57 -26.21 -2.60
CA TYR A 205 14.75 -27.17 -1.88
C TYR A 205 13.87 -26.54 -0.80
N GLU A 206 12.63 -27.00 -0.70
CA GLU A 206 11.69 -26.65 0.37
C GLU A 206 11.54 -27.83 1.34
N VAL A 207 11.84 -27.59 2.62
CA VAL A 207 11.63 -28.55 3.71
C VAL A 207 10.25 -28.34 4.30
N LYS A 208 9.46 -29.41 4.37
CA LYS A 208 8.15 -29.44 5.05
C LYS A 208 8.29 -30.11 6.42
N ILE A 209 8.23 -29.31 7.48
CA ILE A 209 8.22 -29.78 8.88
C ILE A 209 6.77 -29.90 9.36
N ARG A 210 6.41 -31.05 9.94
CA ARG A 210 5.11 -31.28 10.60
C ARG A 210 5.30 -31.36 12.10
N VAL A 211 4.52 -30.55 12.82
CA VAL A 211 4.51 -30.47 14.29
C VAL A 211 3.16 -30.92 14.81
N SER A 212 3.13 -31.66 15.91
CA SER A 212 1.89 -32.07 16.58
C SER A 212 2.03 -32.11 18.09
N SER A 213 0.97 -31.75 18.80
CA SER A 213 0.92 -31.74 20.26
C SER A 213 -0.32 -32.51 20.73
N GLU A 214 -0.11 -33.62 21.45
CA GLU A 214 -1.22 -34.42 21.98
C GLU A 214 -1.98 -33.69 23.10
N SER A 215 -1.27 -32.93 23.93
CA SER A 215 -1.83 -32.15 25.03
C SER A 215 -2.72 -31.00 24.54
N LEU A 216 -2.39 -30.40 23.39
CA LEU A 216 -3.20 -29.37 22.72
C LEU A 216 -4.13 -29.94 21.62
N LYS A 217 -4.02 -31.24 21.32
CA LYS A 217 -4.72 -31.95 20.23
C LYS A 217 -4.57 -31.33 18.84
N ALA A 218 -3.48 -30.60 18.61
CA ALA A 218 -3.26 -29.79 17.42
C ALA A 218 -2.16 -30.37 16.53
N LYS A 219 -2.23 -30.07 15.23
CA LYS A 219 -1.20 -30.36 14.23
C LYS A 219 -1.05 -29.17 13.30
N THR A 220 0.18 -28.78 13.01
CA THR A 220 0.49 -27.68 12.09
C THR A 220 1.71 -28.06 11.24
N GLU A 221 1.93 -27.32 10.17
CA GLU A 221 3.06 -27.53 9.26
C GLU A 221 3.79 -26.20 9.06
N GLY A 222 5.10 -26.28 8.85
CA GLY A 222 5.97 -25.14 8.58
C GLY A 222 6.90 -25.47 7.42
N TYR A 223 7.24 -24.45 6.66
CA TYR A 223 8.03 -24.56 5.43
C TYR A 223 9.27 -23.67 5.54
N ILE A 224 10.42 -24.16 5.10
CA ILE A 224 11.66 -23.40 5.02
C ILE A 224 12.46 -23.81 3.79
N TRP A 225 13.03 -22.83 3.10
CA TRP A 225 13.83 -23.05 1.88
C TRP A 225 15.32 -23.12 2.22
N PHE A 226 16.06 -23.98 1.52
CA PHE A 226 17.51 -23.97 1.50
C PHE A 226 18.03 -24.35 0.10
N SER A 227 19.20 -23.84 -0.25
CA SER A 227 19.91 -24.23 -1.46
C SER A 227 20.92 -25.34 -1.17
N LEU A 228 21.06 -26.31 -2.07
CA LEU A 228 22.24 -27.18 -2.13
C LEU A 228 23.11 -26.74 -3.31
N ARG A 229 24.16 -25.96 -3.04
CA ARG A 229 25.06 -25.39 -4.07
C ARG A 229 26.53 -25.51 -3.66
N SER A 230 27.38 -25.95 -4.59
CA SER A 230 28.84 -26.01 -4.36
C SER A 230 29.49 -24.63 -4.32
N TYR A 231 28.82 -23.62 -4.88
CA TYR A 231 29.33 -22.26 -5.01
C TYR A 231 28.21 -21.24 -4.82
N THR A 232 28.52 -20.11 -4.18
CA THR A 232 27.73 -18.88 -4.14
C THR A 232 28.37 -17.88 -5.08
N VAL A 233 27.59 -17.12 -5.86
CA VAL A 233 28.10 -16.22 -6.90
C VAL A 233 27.48 -14.83 -6.83
N SER A 234 28.18 -13.87 -7.40
CA SER A 234 27.71 -12.50 -7.66
C SER A 234 28.31 -12.00 -8.98
N GLY A 235 27.77 -10.93 -9.56
CA GLY A 235 28.35 -10.33 -10.75
C GLY A 235 27.58 -9.15 -11.33
N TYR A 236 28.22 -8.45 -12.27
CA TYR A 236 27.69 -7.30 -12.98
C TYR A 236 28.25 -7.24 -14.42
N PHE A 237 27.52 -6.60 -15.33
CA PHE A 237 27.97 -6.43 -16.71
C PHE A 237 29.13 -5.42 -16.78
N VAL A 238 30.27 -5.86 -17.32
CA VAL A 238 31.39 -4.98 -17.64
C VAL A 238 31.09 -4.29 -18.94
N THR A 239 31.25 -2.98 -18.93
CA THR A 239 30.98 -2.12 -20.06
C THR A 239 31.66 -0.75 -19.75
N GLU A 240 31.96 0.13 -20.73
CA GLU A 240 33.13 1.05 -20.66
C GLU A 240 32.97 2.58 -21.07
N ALA A 241 31.87 3.30 -20.67
CA ALA A 241 31.48 4.75 -20.78
C ALA A 241 30.49 5.33 -21.88
N GLY A 242 29.15 5.09 -21.87
CA GLY A 242 28.13 5.73 -22.78
C GLY A 242 26.73 5.07 -22.92
N ARG A 243 26.67 3.75 -22.98
CA ARG A 243 25.49 2.87 -23.05
C ARG A 243 24.88 2.76 -21.67
N GLU A 244 23.69 2.20 -21.55
CA GLU A 244 22.94 1.92 -20.32
C GLU A 244 23.50 0.87 -19.30
N TYR A 245 22.70 -0.06 -18.73
CA TYR A 245 23.13 -1.31 -18.04
C TYR A 245 22.46 -2.59 -18.63
N GLY A 246 23.23 -3.53 -19.21
CA GLY A 246 22.80 -4.74 -19.95
C GLY A 246 21.66 -4.64 -21.02
N VAL A 247 21.97 -4.49 -22.33
CA VAL A 247 21.22 -4.60 -23.65
C VAL A 247 22.42 -4.97 -24.51
N TYR A 248 22.31 -5.82 -25.50
CA TYR A 248 23.31 -5.79 -26.56
C TYR A 248 22.62 -5.63 -27.92
N ALA A 249 23.30 -5.07 -28.92
CA ALA A 249 22.72 -5.13 -30.26
C ALA A 249 22.74 -6.60 -30.72
N PRO A 250 21.90 -7.00 -31.69
CA PRO A 250 22.01 -8.31 -32.31
C PRO A 250 23.47 -8.68 -32.64
N ASP A 251 23.94 -9.84 -32.16
CA ASP A 251 25.31 -10.41 -32.30
C ASP A 251 26.47 -9.74 -31.54
N GLU A 252 26.21 -8.75 -30.69
CA GLU A 252 27.24 -7.95 -30.02
C GLU A 252 27.95 -8.67 -28.85
N GLU A 253 29.19 -8.27 -28.53
CA GLU A 253 29.98 -8.83 -27.42
C GLU A 253 29.51 -8.32 -26.05
N ILE A 254 29.29 -9.26 -25.13
CA ILE A 254 28.97 -9.05 -23.72
C ILE A 254 30.19 -9.40 -22.88
N LYS A 255 30.50 -8.54 -21.90
CA LYS A 255 31.49 -8.79 -20.86
C LYS A 255 30.78 -8.74 -19.51
N MET A 256 31.15 -9.62 -18.59
CA MET A 256 30.53 -9.71 -17.27
C MET A 256 31.61 -10.03 -16.23
N GLN A 257 31.69 -9.22 -15.18
CA GLN A 257 32.57 -9.48 -14.04
C GLN A 257 31.79 -10.26 -12.98
N VAL A 258 32.42 -11.28 -12.42
CA VAL A 258 31.82 -12.18 -11.43
C VAL A 258 32.78 -12.47 -10.28
N GLU A 259 32.21 -12.77 -9.12
CA GLU A 259 32.90 -13.42 -8.00
C GLU A 259 32.20 -14.73 -7.64
N ILE A 260 32.97 -15.68 -7.11
CA ILE A 260 32.52 -17.05 -6.81
C ILE A 260 33.23 -17.50 -5.53
N TYR A 261 32.42 -17.89 -4.56
CA TYR A 261 32.82 -18.38 -3.26
C TYR A 261 32.29 -19.81 -3.06
N TYR A 262 32.92 -20.60 -2.21
CA TYR A 262 32.26 -21.73 -1.57
C TYR A 262 31.26 -21.21 -0.51
N PRO A 263 30.21 -21.96 -0.12
CA PRO A 263 29.21 -21.50 0.87
C PRO A 263 29.77 -21.07 2.24
N ASN A 264 31.00 -21.47 2.58
CA ASN A 264 31.73 -21.03 3.77
C ASN A 264 32.39 -19.64 3.66
N GLY A 265 32.16 -18.90 2.55
CA GLY A 265 32.71 -17.56 2.32
C GLY A 265 34.14 -17.51 1.74
N THR A 266 34.76 -18.64 1.41
CA THR A 266 36.12 -18.67 0.82
C THR A 266 36.09 -18.66 -0.71
N HIS A 267 36.99 -17.91 -1.37
CA HIS A 267 37.05 -17.83 -2.85
C HIS A 267 37.29 -19.20 -3.51
N ALA A 268 36.64 -19.43 -4.66
CA ALA A 268 36.73 -20.67 -5.44
C ALA A 268 38.03 -20.78 -6.31
N THR A 269 39.17 -20.33 -5.78
CA THR A 269 40.45 -20.19 -6.50
C THR A 269 40.87 -21.46 -7.26
N GLY A 270 41.24 -21.29 -8.53
CA GLY A 270 41.73 -22.35 -9.41
C GLY A 270 40.66 -23.13 -10.19
N LYS A 271 39.36 -22.85 -10.02
CA LYS A 271 38.30 -23.36 -10.91
C LYS A 271 38.27 -22.57 -12.23
N ASN A 272 37.51 -23.05 -13.20
CA ASN A 272 37.26 -22.42 -14.50
C ASN A 272 35.79 -22.02 -14.62
N VAL A 273 35.50 -20.79 -15.07
CA VAL A 273 34.14 -20.26 -15.25
C VAL A 273 33.86 -19.91 -16.70
N GLN A 274 32.62 -20.17 -17.11
CA GLN A 274 32.06 -19.90 -18.43
C GLN A 274 30.53 -19.73 -18.30
N VAL A 275 29.93 -18.80 -19.04
CA VAL A 275 28.47 -18.76 -19.21
C VAL A 275 28.11 -19.90 -20.17
N TYR A 276 27.10 -20.71 -19.84
CA TYR A 276 26.65 -21.79 -20.74
C TYR A 276 25.28 -21.52 -21.34
N LYS A 277 24.40 -20.78 -20.66
CA LYS A 277 23.05 -20.44 -21.13
C LYS A 277 22.63 -19.01 -20.79
N LEU A 278 21.70 -18.48 -21.59
CA LEU A 278 21.08 -17.16 -21.47
C LEU A 278 19.55 -17.34 -21.46
N VAL A 279 18.91 -17.05 -20.33
CA VAL A 279 17.49 -17.31 -20.02
C VAL A 279 16.66 -16.05 -20.28
N ASN A 280 15.79 -16.03 -21.29
CA ASN A 280 14.90 -14.90 -21.55
C ASN A 280 13.85 -14.77 -20.44
N THR A 281 13.62 -13.56 -19.95
CA THR A 281 12.78 -13.29 -18.78
C THR A 281 11.59 -12.36 -19.05
N GLU A 282 11.22 -12.12 -20.31
CA GLU A 282 10.04 -11.30 -20.69
C GLU A 282 8.71 -12.06 -20.72
N SER A 283 8.74 -13.38 -20.86
CA SER A 283 7.58 -14.28 -20.80
C SER A 283 7.84 -15.42 -19.84
N TRP A 284 6.78 -16.05 -19.32
CA TRP A 284 6.87 -17.24 -18.47
C TRP A 284 6.10 -18.42 -19.10
N PRO A 285 6.60 -19.68 -19.03
CA PRO A 285 7.99 -20.09 -18.72
C PRO A 285 9.10 -19.35 -19.49
N TRP A 286 10.36 -19.53 -19.06
CA TRP A 286 11.55 -18.83 -19.56
C TRP A 286 12.40 -19.64 -20.54
N SER A 287 12.83 -19.01 -21.63
CA SER A 287 13.56 -19.66 -22.73
C SER A 287 15.05 -19.52 -22.60
N ASP A 288 15.75 -20.64 -22.53
CA ASP A 288 17.20 -20.61 -22.61
C ASP A 288 17.76 -20.66 -24.05
N LYS A 289 18.92 -20.07 -24.22
CA LYS A 289 19.77 -20.15 -25.42
C LYS A 289 21.19 -20.50 -24.97
N ASP A 290 21.84 -21.43 -25.67
CA ASP A 290 23.25 -21.72 -25.44
C ASP A 290 24.10 -20.47 -25.71
N ALA A 291 25.02 -20.13 -24.80
CA ALA A 291 25.82 -18.93 -24.89
C ALA A 291 27.01 -19.11 -25.86
N GLU A 292 27.13 -18.25 -26.89
CA GLU A 292 28.34 -18.20 -27.71
C GLU A 292 29.48 -17.56 -26.90
N MET A 293 30.26 -18.40 -26.22
CA MET A 293 31.39 -18.00 -25.40
C MET A 293 32.56 -17.45 -26.23
N ILE A 294 33.11 -16.32 -25.77
CA ILE A 294 34.29 -15.65 -26.35
C ILE A 294 35.55 -15.99 -25.53
N SER A 295 35.44 -16.06 -24.19
CA SER A 295 36.56 -16.51 -23.33
C SER A 295 36.11 -16.99 -21.94
N SER A 296 36.51 -18.21 -21.56
CA SER A 296 36.44 -18.72 -20.18
C SER A 296 37.65 -18.27 -19.36
N VAL A 297 37.49 -18.05 -18.05
CA VAL A 297 38.58 -17.59 -17.16
C VAL A 297 38.76 -18.52 -15.96
N ASN A 298 39.98 -18.57 -15.42
CA ASN A 298 40.28 -19.31 -14.19
C ASN A 298 40.26 -18.37 -12.98
N ILE A 299 39.63 -18.83 -11.90
CA ILE A 299 39.34 -18.04 -10.69
C ILE A 299 40.63 -17.71 -9.91
N SER A 300 40.84 -16.44 -9.62
CA SER A 300 41.77 -15.93 -8.61
C SER A 300 41.02 -15.47 -7.36
N GLU A 301 41.74 -14.91 -6.38
CA GLU A 301 41.10 -14.02 -5.40
C GLU A 301 40.63 -12.73 -6.11
N GLY A 302 39.53 -12.13 -5.64
CA GLY A 302 38.87 -10.98 -6.27
C GLY A 302 38.00 -11.30 -7.50
N VAL A 303 37.64 -10.24 -8.24
CA VAL A 303 36.72 -10.24 -9.39
C VAL A 303 37.41 -10.63 -10.70
N TYR A 304 36.71 -11.34 -11.60
CA TYR A 304 37.22 -11.70 -12.94
C TYR A 304 36.14 -11.66 -14.02
N GLU A 305 36.57 -11.42 -15.25
CA GLU A 305 35.70 -11.18 -16.42
C GLU A 305 35.42 -12.45 -17.23
N VAL A 306 34.18 -12.62 -17.67
CA VAL A 306 33.69 -13.68 -18.57
C VAL A 306 33.06 -13.02 -19.80
N ARG A 307 33.28 -13.58 -21.00
CA ARG A 307 32.83 -12.97 -22.27
C ARG A 307 32.03 -13.92 -23.14
N PHE A 308 30.94 -13.43 -23.73
CA PHE A 308 30.00 -14.17 -24.57
C PHE A 308 29.27 -13.22 -25.55
N ARG A 309 28.43 -13.73 -26.45
CA ARG A 309 27.58 -12.90 -27.33
C ARG A 309 26.15 -12.70 -26.86
N ALA A 310 25.61 -11.58 -27.29
CA ALA A 310 24.19 -11.27 -27.33
C ALA A 310 23.41 -12.11 -28.34
N PRO A 311 22.14 -12.44 -28.04
CA PRO A 311 21.24 -13.03 -29.02
C PRO A 311 20.85 -12.02 -30.11
N LYS A 312 20.48 -12.53 -31.29
CA LYS A 312 20.03 -11.71 -32.43
C LYS A 312 18.65 -11.07 -32.27
N GLU A 313 17.91 -11.40 -31.22
CA GLU A 313 16.47 -11.13 -31.08
C GLU A 313 16.21 -10.17 -29.94
N SER A 314 15.31 -9.20 -30.17
CA SER A 314 14.81 -8.27 -29.15
C SER A 314 14.29 -9.01 -27.90
N GLY A 315 14.64 -8.52 -26.72
CA GLY A 315 14.11 -8.98 -25.42
C GLY A 315 15.13 -9.04 -24.28
N ARG A 316 14.68 -9.36 -23.05
CA ARG A 316 15.46 -9.43 -21.79
C ARG A 316 15.97 -10.83 -21.44
N TYR A 317 17.18 -10.97 -20.91
CA TYR A 317 17.90 -12.24 -20.67
C TYR A 317 18.77 -12.25 -19.39
N ASN A 318 18.91 -13.38 -18.71
CA ASN A 318 19.77 -13.61 -17.53
C ASN A 318 20.80 -14.74 -17.80
N PRO A 319 22.08 -14.64 -17.39
CA PRO A 319 23.11 -15.65 -17.68
C PRO A 319 23.24 -16.75 -16.62
N LEU A 320 23.53 -18.00 -17.04
CA LEU A 320 23.81 -19.15 -16.18
C LEU A 320 25.27 -19.62 -16.29
N LEU A 321 25.91 -19.95 -15.17
CA LEU A 321 27.34 -20.32 -15.11
C LEU A 321 27.60 -21.83 -15.03
N ASN A 322 28.68 -22.25 -15.68
CA ASN A 322 29.32 -23.55 -15.50
C ASN A 322 30.70 -23.34 -14.85
N ILE A 323 30.88 -23.90 -13.65
CA ILE A 323 32.06 -23.72 -12.78
C ILE A 323 32.77 -25.08 -12.67
N SER A 324 33.79 -25.31 -13.49
CA SER A 324 34.55 -26.57 -13.59
C SER A 324 33.66 -27.84 -13.68
N GLY A 325 32.54 -27.77 -14.41
CA GLY A 325 31.59 -28.87 -14.58
C GLY A 325 30.41 -28.85 -13.61
N THR A 326 30.35 -27.89 -12.67
CA THR A 326 29.15 -27.63 -11.86
C THR A 326 28.28 -26.60 -12.58
N LEU A 327 27.07 -26.99 -12.98
CA LEU A 327 26.10 -26.09 -13.61
C LEU A 327 25.25 -25.40 -12.53
N LEU A 328 25.22 -24.07 -12.53
CA LEU A 328 24.25 -23.30 -11.73
C LEU A 328 22.92 -23.22 -12.50
N LYS A 329 21.82 -23.54 -11.82
CA LYS A 329 20.47 -23.64 -12.40
C LYS A 329 19.60 -22.38 -12.17
N SER A 330 19.98 -21.50 -11.24
CA SER A 330 19.23 -20.30 -10.84
C SER A 330 19.53 -19.11 -11.78
N PRO A 331 18.54 -18.54 -12.51
CA PRO A 331 18.73 -17.34 -13.32
C PRO A 331 18.79 -16.05 -12.49
N TRP A 332 18.50 -16.13 -11.18
CA TRP A 332 18.53 -15.02 -10.23
C TRP A 332 19.89 -14.85 -9.55
N ASP A 333 20.81 -15.81 -9.74
CA ASP A 333 22.18 -15.74 -9.23
C ASP A 333 23.00 -14.61 -9.92
N LEU A 334 22.51 -14.05 -11.04
CA LEU A 334 23.17 -13.01 -11.87
C LEU A 334 22.15 -12.04 -12.53
N PRO A 335 22.57 -10.82 -12.92
CA PRO A 335 21.67 -9.77 -13.45
C PRO A 335 21.15 -9.97 -14.89
N GLN A 336 20.15 -9.17 -15.27
CA GLN A 336 19.40 -9.20 -16.53
C GLN A 336 19.92 -8.23 -17.61
N PHE A 337 19.72 -8.51 -18.91
CA PHE A 337 20.05 -7.62 -20.04
C PHE A 337 19.07 -7.64 -21.26
N GLU A 338 18.85 -6.56 -22.01
CA GLU A 338 17.85 -6.40 -23.12
C GLU A 338 18.38 -6.53 -24.60
N VAL A 339 17.55 -6.24 -25.63
CA VAL A 339 17.82 -6.02 -27.09
C VAL A 339 16.66 -5.19 -27.72
N ARG A 340 16.87 -4.00 -28.36
CA ARG A 340 15.80 -3.21 -29.09
C ARG A 340 16.29 -2.26 -30.23
N SER A 341 15.47 -1.28 -30.69
CA SER A 341 15.52 -0.77 -32.09
C SER A 341 15.38 0.76 -32.50
N LEU A 342 14.45 1.65 -32.06
CA LEU A 342 14.20 3.00 -32.70
C LEU A 342 13.80 4.22 -31.74
N GLY A 343 12.77 5.06 -32.00
CA GLY A 343 12.04 5.83 -30.93
C GLY A 343 11.49 7.28 -31.22
N VAL A 344 10.69 7.90 -30.30
CA VAL A 344 10.24 9.34 -30.17
C VAL A 344 9.88 9.72 -28.69
N SER A 345 9.42 10.95 -28.40
CA SER A 345 8.55 11.38 -27.27
C SER A 345 7.75 12.67 -27.56
N LEU A 346 6.69 13.00 -26.78
CA LEU A 346 5.75 14.12 -27.01
C LEU A 346 5.52 15.07 -25.81
N THR A 347 5.31 16.36 -26.09
CA THR A 347 4.88 17.40 -25.12
C THR A 347 3.80 18.32 -25.73
N LEU A 348 2.89 18.87 -24.91
CA LEU A 348 1.74 19.69 -25.35
C LEU A 348 1.77 21.10 -24.73
N TYR A 349 1.35 22.12 -25.50
CA TYR A 349 1.29 23.52 -25.06
C TYR A 349 -0.01 24.21 -25.51
N ASN A 350 -0.51 25.15 -24.69
CA ASN A 350 -1.70 25.97 -24.96
C ASN A 350 -1.42 27.18 -25.88
N THR A 351 -2.42 28.05 -26.08
CA THR A 351 -2.25 29.28 -26.90
C THR A 351 -1.38 30.37 -26.27
N GLN A 352 -1.08 30.27 -24.97
CA GLN A 352 -0.21 31.17 -24.22
C GLN A 352 1.27 30.71 -24.27
N GLY A 353 1.50 29.42 -24.51
CA GLY A 353 2.82 28.77 -24.52
C GLY A 353 3.15 27.99 -23.23
N ASP A 354 2.20 27.82 -22.32
CA ASP A 354 2.38 27.03 -21.10
C ASP A 354 2.24 25.53 -21.41
N GLU A 355 3.03 24.69 -20.72
CA GLU A 355 2.92 23.23 -20.81
C GLU A 355 1.69 22.76 -20.03
N THR A 356 0.73 22.13 -20.72
CA THR A 356 -0.53 21.68 -20.13
C THR A 356 -1.12 20.51 -20.90
N GLU A 357 -1.94 19.71 -20.22
CA GLU A 357 -2.75 18.65 -20.82
C GLU A 357 -4.25 19.03 -20.85
N GLU A 358 -4.62 20.22 -20.37
CA GLU A 358 -6.00 20.75 -20.37
C GLU A 358 -6.17 21.96 -21.29
N PHE A 359 -7.24 21.94 -22.10
CA PHE A 359 -7.49 22.94 -23.16
C PHE A 359 -8.95 23.44 -23.19
N ALA A 360 -9.17 24.63 -23.75
CA ALA A 360 -10.52 25.10 -24.07
C ALA A 360 -11.06 24.46 -25.37
N PRO A 361 -12.37 24.22 -25.51
CA PRO A 361 -12.95 23.76 -26.78
C PRO A 361 -12.63 24.72 -27.93
N GLY A 362 -11.98 24.20 -28.99
CA GLY A 362 -11.53 24.99 -30.15
C GLY A 362 -10.24 25.79 -29.97
N GLU A 363 -9.47 25.59 -28.89
CA GLU A 363 -8.16 26.20 -28.68
C GLU A 363 -7.04 25.51 -29.49
N ASP A 364 -6.08 26.26 -30.03
CA ASP A 364 -4.94 25.66 -30.75
C ASP A 364 -3.97 24.96 -29.78
N VAL A 365 -3.96 23.62 -29.82
CA VAL A 365 -3.00 22.75 -29.13
C VAL A 365 -1.71 22.71 -29.96
N THR A 366 -0.58 23.08 -29.35
CA THR A 366 0.75 22.94 -29.96
C THR A 366 1.45 21.69 -29.46
N VAL A 367 1.79 20.79 -30.37
CA VAL A 367 2.44 19.50 -30.10
C VAL A 367 3.92 19.61 -30.43
N ASN A 368 4.80 19.45 -29.42
CA ASN A 368 6.23 19.25 -29.64
C ASN A 368 6.54 17.75 -29.81
N ILE A 369 7.23 17.43 -30.90
CA ILE A 369 7.53 16.07 -31.35
C ILE A 369 9.04 15.91 -31.33
N ARG A 370 9.58 15.19 -30.34
CA ARG A 370 11.04 15.04 -30.14
C ARG A 370 11.50 13.66 -30.59
N ILE A 371 12.44 13.66 -31.54
CA ILE A 371 12.56 12.62 -32.56
C ILE A 371 13.84 11.84 -32.40
N LYS A 372 13.82 10.56 -32.84
CA LYS A 372 14.78 9.62 -32.29
C LYS A 372 15.22 8.43 -33.20
N ASN A 373 16.55 8.25 -33.38
CA ASN A 373 17.39 7.03 -33.83
C ASN A 373 18.85 5.16 -31.90
N PRO A 374 18.44 4.06 -31.09
CA PRO A 374 18.83 4.02 -29.67
C PRO A 374 20.26 3.58 -29.29
N THR A 375 21.18 2.99 -30.08
CA THR A 375 21.99 3.50 -31.22
C THR A 375 22.69 4.88 -31.05
N GLY A 376 22.88 5.71 -32.09
CA GLY A 376 23.78 6.87 -32.09
C GLY A 376 24.19 7.29 -33.51
N GLY A 377 25.10 8.26 -33.69
CA GLY A 377 25.54 8.79 -35.01
C GLY A 377 24.89 10.10 -35.52
N ALA A 378 23.79 10.01 -36.27
CA ALA A 378 23.01 11.16 -36.79
C ALA A 378 21.60 10.70 -37.19
N LEU A 379 20.66 11.63 -37.47
CA LEU A 379 19.31 11.21 -37.87
C LEU A 379 19.35 10.28 -39.11
N PRO A 380 18.48 9.25 -39.15
CA PRO A 380 18.32 8.41 -40.31
C PRO A 380 17.67 9.28 -41.39
N ASN A 381 17.46 8.72 -42.58
CA ASN A 381 16.63 9.43 -43.54
C ASN A 381 15.18 9.50 -43.04
N ILE A 382 14.74 10.63 -42.48
CA ILE A 382 13.35 10.87 -42.05
C ILE A 382 12.62 11.64 -43.15
N THR A 383 11.37 11.25 -43.42
CA THR A 383 10.63 11.56 -44.66
C THR A 383 9.29 12.28 -44.42
N GLU A 384 8.64 12.11 -43.28
CA GLU A 384 7.34 12.73 -42.99
C GLU A 384 7.02 12.78 -41.48
N VAL A 385 6.96 13.97 -40.88
CA VAL A 385 6.34 14.22 -39.56
C VAL A 385 4.87 14.59 -39.76
N LYS A 386 3.93 14.13 -38.93
CA LYS A 386 2.49 14.42 -39.04
C LYS A 386 1.82 14.41 -37.65
N LEU A 387 0.59 14.93 -37.54
CA LEU A 387 -0.38 14.61 -36.48
C LEU A 387 -1.48 13.78 -37.15
N ASP A 388 -1.69 12.56 -36.68
CA ASP A 388 -2.58 11.61 -37.35
C ASP A 388 -4.04 11.83 -36.95
N LYS A 389 -4.35 11.63 -35.67
CA LYS A 389 -5.70 11.70 -35.11
C LYS A 389 -5.68 12.02 -33.62
N TYR A 390 -6.83 12.39 -33.06
CA TYR A 390 -7.14 12.17 -31.65
C TYR A 390 -8.36 11.25 -31.51
N ARG A 391 -8.47 10.55 -30.38
CA ARG A 391 -9.62 9.70 -30.03
C ARG A 391 -10.25 10.13 -28.72
N ASN A 392 -11.58 10.28 -28.68
CA ASN A 392 -12.33 10.50 -27.44
C ASN A 392 -12.41 9.21 -26.61
N ILE A 393 -12.06 9.27 -25.33
CA ILE A 393 -11.98 8.09 -24.44
C ILE A 393 -13.38 7.57 -24.06
N ALA A 394 -14.36 8.45 -23.89
CA ALA A 394 -15.71 8.08 -23.46
C ALA A 394 -16.60 7.54 -24.58
N THR A 395 -16.33 7.91 -25.84
CA THR A 395 -17.12 7.46 -27.02
C THR A 395 -16.35 6.54 -27.98
N GLY A 396 -15.02 6.49 -27.88
CA GLY A 396 -14.15 5.81 -28.85
C GLY A 396 -14.03 6.53 -30.21
N GLU A 397 -14.63 7.70 -30.39
CA GLU A 397 -14.68 8.40 -31.67
C GLU A 397 -13.30 8.98 -32.06
N GLU A 398 -12.82 8.65 -33.27
CA GLU A 398 -11.53 9.09 -33.81
C GLU A 398 -11.71 10.20 -34.86
N THR A 399 -10.95 11.29 -34.74
CA THR A 399 -10.95 12.41 -35.70
C THR A 399 -9.55 12.62 -36.27
N GLU A 400 -9.41 12.61 -37.60
CA GLU A 400 -8.13 12.92 -38.27
C GLU A 400 -7.73 14.40 -38.13
N ILE A 401 -6.43 14.64 -37.89
CA ILE A 401 -5.84 15.99 -37.78
C ILE A 401 -5.15 16.38 -39.08
N GLY A 402 -4.29 15.51 -39.63
CA GLY A 402 -3.69 15.67 -40.96
C GLY A 402 -2.51 16.65 -41.09
N ALA A 403 -2.27 17.53 -40.10
CA ALA A 403 -1.16 18.49 -40.09
C ALA A 403 0.20 17.78 -40.25
N LYS A 404 1.10 18.25 -41.15
CA LYS A 404 2.34 17.52 -41.46
C LYS A 404 3.49 18.34 -42.05
N LYS A 405 4.71 17.77 -41.98
CA LYS A 405 6.00 18.35 -42.38
C LYS A 405 6.88 17.27 -43.05
N THR A 406 7.14 17.39 -44.35
CA THR A 406 7.90 16.42 -45.17
C THR A 406 9.27 16.92 -45.64
N SER A 407 9.77 18.00 -45.02
CA SER A 407 11.04 18.65 -45.35
C SER A 407 11.52 19.47 -44.15
N ASN A 408 12.84 19.67 -44.02
CA ASN A 408 13.47 20.33 -42.88
C ASN A 408 13.08 19.67 -41.55
N ILE A 409 12.96 18.33 -41.55
CA ILE A 409 12.65 17.56 -40.34
C ILE A 409 13.91 17.55 -39.47
N GLU A 410 13.76 18.05 -38.25
CA GLU A 410 14.84 18.22 -37.27
C GLU A 410 14.58 17.30 -36.07
N GLU A 411 15.41 17.34 -35.03
CA GLU A 411 15.23 16.54 -33.80
C GLU A 411 13.99 16.95 -32.97
N SER A 412 13.46 18.14 -33.22
CA SER A 412 12.31 18.74 -32.53
C SER A 412 11.42 19.42 -33.56
N ASN A 413 10.12 19.11 -33.57
CA ASN A 413 9.19 19.65 -34.56
C ASN A 413 7.88 20.02 -33.88
N ASN A 414 7.38 21.22 -34.15
CA ASN A 414 6.07 21.66 -33.69
C ASN A 414 5.03 21.49 -34.81
N LEU A 415 3.87 20.94 -34.46
CA LEU A 415 2.66 20.93 -35.27
C LEU A 415 1.47 21.35 -34.39
N THR A 416 0.44 21.96 -34.97
CA THR A 416 -0.72 22.50 -34.22
C THR A 416 -2.04 21.91 -34.71
N PHE A 417 -3.03 21.85 -33.83
CA PHE A 417 -4.42 21.51 -34.17
C PHE A 417 -5.42 22.15 -33.19
N PRO A 418 -6.64 22.50 -33.63
CA PRO A 418 -7.66 23.00 -32.72
C PRO A 418 -8.26 21.87 -31.87
N ALA A 419 -8.40 22.10 -30.58
CA ALA A 419 -8.99 21.18 -29.62
C ALA A 419 -10.45 20.85 -29.97
N PRO A 420 -10.90 19.59 -29.75
CA PRO A 420 -12.28 19.15 -29.99
C PRO A 420 -13.32 19.80 -29.05
N SER A 421 -14.54 19.26 -29.05
CA SER A 421 -15.52 19.49 -27.99
C SER A 421 -15.05 18.97 -26.62
N GLU A 422 -15.75 19.33 -25.55
CA GLU A 422 -15.47 18.85 -24.19
C GLU A 422 -15.39 17.31 -24.11
N GLY A 423 -14.48 16.80 -23.27
CA GLY A 423 -14.20 15.38 -23.11
C GLY A 423 -12.72 15.11 -22.77
N GLU A 424 -12.35 13.83 -22.75
CA GLU A 424 -10.98 13.36 -22.54
C GLU A 424 -10.53 12.54 -23.75
N TYR A 425 -9.26 12.67 -24.12
CA TYR A 425 -8.75 12.30 -25.44
C TYR A 425 -7.34 11.71 -25.39
N VAL A 426 -7.01 10.90 -26.40
CA VAL A 426 -5.64 10.46 -26.69
C VAL A 426 -5.24 10.98 -28.07
N LEU A 427 -4.14 11.74 -28.14
CA LEU A 427 -3.49 12.24 -29.35
C LEU A 427 -2.53 11.20 -29.92
N VAL A 428 -2.46 11.14 -31.25
CA VAL A 428 -1.56 10.27 -32.01
C VAL A 428 -0.80 11.07 -33.08
N VAL A 429 0.55 11.05 -33.02
CA VAL A 429 1.53 11.89 -33.76
C VAL A 429 2.32 11.05 -34.79
N SER A 430 3.15 11.58 -35.74
CA SER A 430 3.93 10.96 -36.89
C SER A 430 5.37 11.51 -37.21
N VAL A 431 6.32 10.70 -37.76
CA VAL A 431 7.80 10.90 -38.08
C VAL A 431 8.49 9.74 -38.92
N LYS A 432 8.11 9.49 -40.18
CA LYS A 432 8.43 8.29 -41.03
C LYS A 432 9.87 8.09 -41.58
N MET A 433 10.37 6.86 -41.76
CA MET A 433 11.64 6.53 -42.46
C MET A 433 11.47 5.49 -43.62
N PRO A 434 12.50 5.24 -44.47
CA PRO A 434 12.44 4.26 -45.57
C PRO A 434 12.34 2.77 -45.20
N THR A 435 12.93 2.33 -44.08
CA THR A 435 13.02 0.90 -43.70
C THR A 435 12.06 0.51 -42.60
N ALA A 436 11.80 1.43 -41.67
CA ALA A 436 10.72 1.34 -40.69
C ALA A 436 10.04 2.71 -40.57
N THR A 437 8.76 2.69 -40.24
CA THR A 437 8.06 3.84 -39.65
C THR A 437 8.06 3.65 -38.13
N VAL A 438 7.60 4.61 -37.35
CA VAL A 438 7.53 4.69 -35.87
C VAL A 438 5.99 5.13 -35.44
N TYR A 439 5.39 5.11 -34.17
CA TYR A 439 4.20 5.70 -33.37
C TYR A 439 4.30 6.03 -31.83
N GLU A 440 3.97 7.26 -31.38
CA GLU A 440 3.86 7.68 -29.96
C GLU A 440 2.47 8.27 -29.66
N GLU A 441 1.99 8.16 -28.42
CA GLU A 441 0.68 8.63 -27.93
C GLU A 441 0.80 9.59 -26.73
N LYS A 442 -0.22 10.43 -26.50
CA LYS A 442 -0.29 11.38 -25.36
C LYS A 442 -1.75 11.68 -24.97
N TRP A 443 -2.08 11.67 -23.68
CA TRP A 443 -3.40 12.04 -23.15
C TRP A 443 -3.61 13.56 -23.12
N PHE A 444 -4.85 14.03 -23.27
CA PHE A 444 -5.26 15.41 -22.98
C PHE A 444 -6.77 15.52 -22.69
N ARG A 445 -7.19 16.63 -22.08
CA ARG A 445 -8.56 16.93 -21.63
C ARG A 445 -9.05 18.27 -22.18
N VAL A 446 -10.36 18.37 -22.42
CA VAL A 446 -11.01 19.58 -22.93
C VAL A 446 -12.20 19.94 -22.04
N SER A 447 -12.18 21.15 -21.46
CA SER A 447 -13.15 21.63 -20.45
C SER A 447 -13.51 23.09 -20.70
N SER A 448 -14.81 23.45 -20.75
CA SER A 448 -15.24 24.84 -20.97
C SER A 448 -15.09 25.73 -19.72
N PHE A 449 -15.23 25.15 -18.53
CA PHE A 449 -15.02 25.75 -17.20
C PHE A 449 -14.99 24.64 -16.15
N ASP A 450 -14.27 24.82 -15.06
CA ASP A 450 -14.36 23.98 -13.86
C ASP A 450 -15.31 24.59 -12.84
N LEU A 451 -15.80 23.78 -11.90
CA LEU A 451 -17.03 24.03 -11.17
C LEU A 451 -16.93 23.63 -9.70
N GLU A 452 -17.17 24.59 -8.82
CA GLU A 452 -17.43 24.40 -7.39
C GLU A 452 -18.92 24.64 -7.12
N ALA A 453 -19.56 23.78 -6.31
CA ALA A 453 -20.88 24.06 -5.76
C ALA A 453 -21.06 23.42 -4.37
N TRP A 454 -21.64 24.16 -3.42
CA TRP A 454 -21.87 23.69 -2.05
C TRP A 454 -23.08 24.39 -1.40
N PRO A 455 -23.81 23.76 -0.47
CA PRO A 455 -24.90 24.41 0.25
C PRO A 455 -24.36 25.38 1.32
N GLU A 456 -25.13 26.41 1.65
CA GLU A 456 -24.79 27.39 2.71
C GLU A 456 -24.74 26.75 4.11
N LYS A 457 -25.58 25.73 4.35
CA LYS A 457 -25.66 24.96 5.60
C LYS A 457 -26.21 23.55 5.30
N TRP A 458 -26.10 22.63 6.26
CA TRP A 458 -26.64 21.27 6.11
C TRP A 458 -28.17 21.22 6.21
N SER A 459 -28.72 21.87 7.23
CA SER A 459 -30.13 21.79 7.63
C SER A 459 -30.92 23.06 7.35
N TYR A 460 -32.10 22.91 6.78
CA TYR A 460 -33.02 23.99 6.45
C TYR A 460 -34.39 23.79 7.12
N SER A 461 -35.01 24.87 7.56
CA SER A 461 -36.38 24.84 8.07
C SER A 461 -37.36 24.48 6.95
N LYS A 462 -38.43 23.75 7.27
CA LYS A 462 -39.46 23.38 6.29
C LYS A 462 -40.09 24.59 5.58
N GLY A 463 -39.79 24.76 4.29
CA GLY A 463 -40.23 25.90 3.47
C GLY A 463 -39.18 27.00 3.27
N GLU A 464 -38.04 26.93 3.95
CA GLU A 464 -36.85 27.75 3.69
C GLU A 464 -36.25 27.39 2.32
N ASN A 465 -35.70 28.35 1.59
CA ASN A 465 -34.98 28.02 0.36
C ASN A 465 -33.58 27.50 0.68
N VAL A 466 -33.16 26.45 0.00
CA VAL A 466 -31.81 25.89 0.08
C VAL A 466 -30.89 26.76 -0.78
N SER A 467 -30.12 27.60 -0.11
CA SER A 467 -29.03 28.38 -0.70
C SER A 467 -27.88 27.45 -1.12
N VAL A 468 -27.54 27.46 -2.40
CA VAL A 468 -26.37 26.76 -2.96
C VAL A 468 -25.42 27.79 -3.56
N HIS A 469 -24.21 27.90 -3.03
CA HIS A 469 -23.15 28.67 -3.66
C HIS A 469 -22.66 27.91 -4.89
N VAL A 470 -22.51 28.61 -6.02
CA VAL A 470 -21.99 28.07 -7.28
C VAL A 470 -20.93 29.02 -7.82
N ARG A 471 -19.79 28.47 -8.23
CA ARG A 471 -18.69 29.20 -8.86
C ARG A 471 -18.12 28.38 -10.01
N ALA A 472 -17.96 29.03 -11.16
CA ALA A 472 -17.30 28.45 -12.32
C ALA A 472 -16.08 29.28 -12.71
N PHE A 473 -15.01 28.63 -13.16
CA PHE A 473 -13.73 29.27 -13.45
C PHE A 473 -12.90 28.48 -14.48
N ARG A 474 -11.76 29.03 -14.91
CA ARG A 474 -10.67 28.34 -15.60
C ARG A 474 -9.36 28.97 -15.17
N GLY A 475 -8.49 28.19 -14.52
CA GLY A 475 -7.35 28.76 -13.78
C GLY A 475 -7.84 29.82 -12.79
N GLU A 476 -7.24 31.01 -12.80
CA GLU A 476 -7.68 32.12 -11.94
C GLU A 476 -8.90 32.90 -12.46
N GLN A 477 -9.36 32.67 -13.69
CA GLN A 477 -10.43 33.48 -14.32
C GLN A 477 -11.82 32.91 -14.02
N GLY A 478 -12.71 33.73 -13.45
CA GLY A 478 -14.12 33.39 -13.23
C GLY A 478 -14.94 33.38 -14.52
N ILE A 479 -15.98 32.52 -14.58
CA ILE A 479 -16.82 32.29 -15.77
C ILE A 479 -18.29 32.35 -15.37
N ALA A 480 -19.07 33.21 -16.06
CA ALA A 480 -20.51 33.32 -15.82
C ALA A 480 -21.28 32.14 -16.41
N VAL A 481 -22.20 31.56 -15.64
CA VAL A 481 -22.93 30.32 -15.97
C VAL A 481 -24.42 30.42 -15.68
N ASN A 482 -25.23 29.58 -16.34
CA ASN A 482 -26.62 29.35 -15.97
C ASN A 482 -26.74 28.06 -15.15
N VAL A 483 -27.62 28.07 -14.14
CA VAL A 483 -27.89 26.96 -13.23
C VAL A 483 -29.38 26.63 -13.23
N SER A 484 -29.73 25.34 -13.23
CA SER A 484 -31.10 24.84 -13.07
C SER A 484 -31.17 23.47 -12.39
N THR A 485 -32.02 23.29 -11.37
CA THR A 485 -32.33 21.97 -10.79
C THR A 485 -33.06 21.08 -11.80
N LEU A 486 -32.61 19.83 -11.96
CA LEU A 486 -33.23 18.82 -12.84
C LEU A 486 -34.11 17.83 -12.09
N ASN A 487 -33.69 17.37 -10.91
CA ASN A 487 -34.51 16.59 -9.99
C ASN A 487 -34.11 16.85 -8.54
N ILE A 488 -35.05 16.61 -7.62
CA ILE A 488 -34.77 16.43 -6.20
C ILE A 488 -35.18 15.00 -5.87
N THR A 489 -34.29 14.21 -5.27
CA THR A 489 -34.55 12.82 -4.88
C THR A 489 -34.55 12.76 -3.36
N ASN A 490 -35.64 12.25 -2.76
CA ASN A 490 -35.63 11.94 -1.34
C ASN A 490 -34.70 10.74 -1.10
N VAL A 491 -33.68 11.02 -0.31
CA VAL A 491 -32.50 10.19 -0.10
C VAL A 491 -32.86 8.79 0.43
N TRP A 492 -33.66 8.73 1.51
CA TRP A 492 -34.12 7.46 2.11
C TRP A 492 -34.97 6.56 1.20
N THR A 493 -35.82 7.14 0.36
CA THR A 493 -36.89 6.41 -0.34
C THR A 493 -36.62 6.22 -1.83
N GLY A 494 -35.59 6.88 -2.37
CA GLY A 494 -35.37 7.02 -3.82
C GLY A 494 -36.50 7.79 -4.52
N GLN A 495 -37.44 8.40 -3.79
CA GLN A 495 -38.59 9.09 -4.39
C GLN A 495 -38.12 10.37 -5.08
N LYS A 496 -38.12 10.37 -6.42
CA LYS A 496 -37.92 11.58 -7.22
C LYS A 496 -39.13 12.50 -7.09
N ILE A 497 -38.90 13.71 -6.62
CA ILE A 497 -39.89 14.76 -6.39
C ILE A 497 -39.94 15.67 -7.63
N PRO A 498 -41.13 15.96 -8.19
CA PRO A 498 -41.25 16.85 -9.34
C PRO A 498 -40.80 18.28 -9.00
N VAL A 499 -39.73 18.74 -9.65
CA VAL A 499 -39.32 20.14 -9.68
C VAL A 499 -39.81 20.84 -10.94
N ASN A 500 -40.15 22.12 -10.81
CA ASN A 500 -40.22 23.03 -11.95
C ASN A 500 -38.81 23.63 -12.14
N PRO A 501 -38.09 23.31 -13.24
CA PRO A 501 -36.72 23.78 -13.45
C PRO A 501 -36.69 25.28 -13.74
N ASN A 502 -36.44 26.09 -12.71
CA ASN A 502 -36.15 27.52 -12.86
C ASN A 502 -34.66 27.72 -13.15
N GLN A 503 -34.36 28.35 -14.28
CA GLN A 503 -33.01 28.76 -14.65
C GLN A 503 -32.64 30.10 -14.01
N GLN A 504 -31.45 30.20 -13.44
CA GLN A 504 -30.86 31.44 -12.93
C GLN A 504 -29.47 31.62 -13.54
N SER A 505 -29.09 32.86 -13.84
CA SER A 505 -27.70 33.21 -14.21
C SER A 505 -26.89 33.56 -12.97
N ILE A 506 -25.68 33.03 -12.90
CA ILE A 506 -24.67 33.25 -11.86
C ILE A 506 -23.50 34.01 -12.53
N PRO A 507 -23.04 35.15 -11.98
CA PRO A 507 -21.96 35.92 -12.57
C PRO A 507 -20.59 35.22 -12.48
N ASP A 508 -19.62 35.76 -13.19
CA ASP A 508 -18.21 35.33 -13.18
C ASP A 508 -17.55 35.38 -11.80
N THR A 509 -18.01 36.24 -10.90
CA THR A 509 -17.60 36.24 -9.48
C THR A 509 -18.12 35.06 -8.65
N GLY A 510 -18.98 34.20 -9.21
CA GLY A 510 -19.78 33.23 -8.47
C GLY A 510 -20.99 33.87 -7.77
N GLY A 511 -21.86 33.05 -7.20
CA GLY A 511 -23.08 33.51 -6.52
C GLY A 511 -24.00 32.39 -6.03
N THR A 512 -25.12 32.74 -5.42
CA THR A 512 -26.04 31.76 -4.81
C THR A 512 -27.24 31.43 -5.71
N TYR A 513 -27.48 30.15 -5.94
CA TYR A 513 -28.67 29.57 -6.54
C TYR A 513 -29.62 29.03 -5.46
N ASN A 514 -30.93 29.24 -5.59
CA ASN A 514 -31.90 28.88 -4.56
C ASN A 514 -32.85 27.75 -5.00
N ILE A 515 -32.82 26.62 -4.30
CA ILE A 515 -33.74 25.50 -4.48
C ILE A 515 -34.89 25.62 -3.47
N SER A 516 -36.15 25.41 -3.87
CA SER A 516 -37.28 25.57 -2.93
C SER A 516 -37.62 24.27 -2.19
N SER A 517 -37.54 24.29 -0.86
CA SER A 517 -37.99 23.17 0.00
C SER A 517 -39.51 23.14 0.24
N SER A 518 -40.27 24.10 -0.30
CA SER A 518 -41.69 24.33 0.05
C SER A 518 -42.64 23.17 -0.23
N GLY A 519 -42.26 22.22 -1.08
CA GLY A 519 -43.01 20.97 -1.33
C GLY A 519 -42.48 19.74 -0.58
N LEU A 520 -41.45 19.88 0.25
CA LEU A 520 -40.75 18.78 0.89
C LEU A 520 -41.30 18.46 2.29
N SER A 521 -41.25 17.18 2.66
CA SER A 521 -41.42 16.71 4.04
C SER A 521 -40.12 16.84 4.83
N THR A 522 -40.19 16.69 6.15
CA THR A 522 -39.01 16.50 7.00
C THR A 522 -38.18 15.30 6.50
N GLY A 523 -36.85 15.39 6.49
CA GLY A 523 -35.94 14.37 5.95
C GLY A 523 -34.90 14.94 4.97
N GLU A 524 -34.15 14.07 4.29
CA GLU A 524 -33.02 14.46 3.44
C GLU A 524 -33.23 14.26 1.93
N TYR A 525 -32.51 15.08 1.17
CA TYR A 525 -32.72 15.28 -0.26
C TYR A 525 -31.44 15.60 -1.01
N GLU A 526 -31.21 14.87 -2.11
CA GLU A 526 -30.18 15.20 -3.10
C GLU A 526 -30.84 15.94 -4.28
N ALA A 527 -30.28 17.07 -4.69
CA ALA A 527 -30.71 17.83 -5.86
C ALA A 527 -29.64 17.78 -6.97
N GLU A 528 -30.00 17.25 -8.14
CA GLU A 528 -29.15 17.31 -9.33
C GLU A 528 -29.29 18.69 -9.98
N LEU A 529 -28.20 19.46 -10.02
CA LEU A 529 -28.10 20.73 -10.72
C LEU A 529 -27.41 20.55 -12.08
N CYS A 530 -27.93 21.24 -13.09
CA CYS A 530 -27.27 21.42 -14.38
C CYS A 530 -26.65 22.81 -14.47
N VAL A 531 -25.39 22.89 -14.89
CA VAL A 531 -24.61 24.14 -15.00
C VAL A 531 -24.04 24.28 -16.41
N PHE A 532 -24.28 25.43 -17.06
CA PHE A 532 -23.99 25.60 -18.49
C PHE A 532 -23.72 27.04 -18.95
N THR A 533 -22.78 27.19 -19.87
CA THR A 533 -22.42 28.42 -20.60
C THR A 533 -23.26 28.61 -21.87
N GLY A 534 -24.58 28.46 -21.77
CA GLY A 534 -25.48 28.45 -22.93
C GLY A 534 -26.92 28.90 -22.65
N SER A 535 -27.80 28.73 -23.62
CA SER A 535 -29.21 29.16 -23.55
C SER A 535 -30.17 28.13 -22.94
N ALA A 536 -29.76 26.86 -22.82
CA ALA A 536 -30.50 25.78 -22.17
C ALA A 536 -29.56 24.67 -21.71
N CYS A 537 -29.97 23.92 -20.68
CA CYS A 537 -29.26 22.71 -20.22
C CYS A 537 -29.29 21.61 -21.31
N THR A 538 -28.12 21.04 -21.60
CA THR A 538 -27.93 19.92 -22.56
C THR A 538 -27.50 18.63 -21.86
N GLN A 539 -27.36 17.54 -22.62
CA GLN A 539 -26.70 16.32 -22.14
C GLN A 539 -25.20 16.52 -21.89
N THR A 540 -24.54 17.45 -22.60
CA THR A 540 -23.11 17.78 -22.44
C THR A 540 -22.82 18.81 -21.34
N SER A 541 -23.85 19.49 -20.82
CA SER A 541 -23.69 20.47 -19.74
C SER A 541 -23.22 19.82 -18.44
N LYS A 542 -22.37 20.49 -17.65
CA LYS A 542 -21.88 19.93 -16.38
C LYS A 542 -23.04 19.67 -15.40
N ARG A 543 -22.87 18.64 -14.56
CA ARG A 543 -23.80 18.22 -13.51
C ARG A 543 -23.12 18.28 -12.16
N VAL A 544 -23.87 18.61 -11.11
CA VAL A 544 -23.41 18.52 -9.72
C VAL A 544 -24.60 18.18 -8.81
N SER A 545 -24.41 17.21 -7.92
CA SER A 545 -25.36 16.88 -6.86
C SER A 545 -25.14 17.77 -5.64
N VAL A 546 -26.22 18.21 -5.00
CA VAL A 546 -26.17 18.97 -3.74
C VAL A 546 -27.09 18.32 -2.72
N HIS A 547 -26.55 18.00 -1.54
CA HIS A 547 -27.23 17.28 -0.47
C HIS A 547 -27.64 18.26 0.66
N PHE A 548 -28.85 18.11 1.21
CA PHE A 548 -29.36 18.92 2.33
C PHE A 548 -30.46 18.20 3.11
N SER A 549 -30.65 18.58 4.38
CA SER A 549 -31.77 18.15 5.22
C SER A 549 -32.87 19.22 5.37
N VAL A 550 -34.08 18.76 5.69
CA VAL A 550 -35.24 19.60 6.03
C VAL A 550 -35.75 19.18 7.41
N GLU A 551 -35.72 20.10 8.37
CA GLU A 551 -35.91 19.83 9.80
C GLU A 551 -36.88 20.81 10.49
N THR A 552 -37.14 20.57 11.79
CA THR A 552 -38.15 21.29 12.59
C THR A 552 -37.68 21.69 14.00
N PHE A 553 -36.88 20.88 14.69
CA PHE A 553 -36.24 21.22 15.97
C PHE A 553 -35.04 20.30 16.30
N VAL A 554 -34.21 20.69 17.28
CA VAL A 554 -33.04 19.96 17.82
C VAL A 554 -33.19 19.77 19.34
N VAL A 555 -32.53 18.77 19.93
CA VAL A 555 -32.67 18.38 21.34
C VAL A 555 -31.29 18.27 22.02
N ASP A 556 -31.13 18.84 23.22
CA ASP A 556 -29.92 18.70 24.04
C ASP A 556 -30.22 17.92 25.34
N VAL A 557 -29.32 17.01 25.72
CA VAL A 557 -29.44 16.22 26.98
C VAL A 557 -28.07 15.98 27.61
N TRP A 558 -27.96 16.14 28.94
CA TRP A 558 -26.75 15.77 29.68
C TRP A 558 -27.03 15.40 31.16
N PRO A 559 -26.23 14.49 31.76
CA PRO A 559 -26.36 14.13 33.17
C PRO A 559 -25.81 15.20 34.12
N GLU A 560 -26.32 15.26 35.34
CA GLU A 560 -25.63 15.94 36.44
C GLU A 560 -24.34 15.21 36.86
N LYS A 561 -23.47 15.87 37.63
CA LYS A 561 -22.23 15.32 38.22
C LYS A 561 -21.25 14.66 37.24
N GLY A 562 -21.27 15.02 35.96
CA GLY A 562 -20.46 14.35 34.93
C GLY A 562 -20.84 12.86 34.75
N GLY A 563 -22.09 12.51 35.05
CA GLY A 563 -22.59 11.14 34.89
C GLY A 563 -22.20 10.16 35.99
N SER A 564 -21.68 10.57 37.15
CA SER A 564 -21.32 9.64 38.23
C SER A 564 -22.29 9.71 39.42
N PHE A 565 -22.97 8.60 39.72
CA PHE A 565 -23.96 8.48 40.80
C PHE A 565 -23.70 7.26 41.69
N VAL A 566 -24.23 7.27 42.91
CA VAL A 566 -24.19 6.12 43.85
C VAL A 566 -25.56 5.41 43.94
N PRO A 567 -25.64 4.11 44.26
CA PRO A 567 -26.92 3.39 44.42
C PRO A 567 -27.90 3.96 45.45
N SER A 568 -27.48 4.89 46.33
CA SER A 568 -28.33 5.50 47.35
C SER A 568 -28.98 6.83 46.94
N GLU A 569 -28.81 7.30 45.70
CA GLU A 569 -29.38 8.56 45.23
C GLU A 569 -30.17 8.42 43.92
N ASN A 570 -30.64 9.55 43.37
CA ASN A 570 -31.31 9.59 42.07
C ASN A 570 -30.34 9.98 40.97
N VAL A 571 -30.49 9.35 39.81
CA VAL A 571 -29.95 9.85 38.54
C VAL A 571 -30.76 11.08 38.14
N THR A 572 -30.10 12.09 37.58
CA THR A 572 -30.74 13.30 37.06
C THR A 572 -30.13 13.69 35.72
N LEU A 573 -30.97 13.80 34.70
CA LEU A 573 -30.65 14.27 33.35
C LEU A 573 -31.34 15.61 33.10
N ASN A 574 -30.63 16.55 32.48
CA ASN A 574 -31.15 17.83 32.02
C ASN A 574 -31.56 17.70 30.54
N VAL A 575 -32.64 18.38 30.12
CA VAL A 575 -33.16 18.36 28.75
C VAL A 575 -33.60 19.76 28.30
N GLU A 576 -33.15 20.16 27.11
CA GLU A 576 -33.51 21.40 26.40
C GLU A 576 -33.84 21.09 24.92
N VAL A 577 -34.56 21.98 24.24
CA VAL A 577 -34.97 21.82 22.83
C VAL A 577 -34.88 23.17 22.13
N TRP A 578 -34.27 23.21 20.95
CA TRP A 578 -34.03 24.42 20.16
C TRP A 578 -34.69 24.33 18.78
N ASN A 579 -34.84 25.46 18.11
CA ASN A 579 -35.04 25.48 16.65
C ASN A 579 -33.75 25.04 15.90
N PRO A 580 -33.82 24.63 14.61
CA PRO A 580 -32.68 24.05 13.89
C PRO A 580 -31.45 24.96 13.68
N ASP A 581 -31.56 26.26 13.95
CA ASP A 581 -30.45 27.22 13.91
C ASP A 581 -29.90 27.59 15.32
N HIS A 582 -30.40 26.92 16.37
CA HIS A 582 -30.08 27.16 17.80
C HIS A 582 -30.29 28.61 18.29
N THR A 583 -31.08 29.43 17.59
CA THR A 583 -31.34 30.83 18.01
C THR A 583 -32.44 30.99 19.06
N SER A 584 -33.29 29.98 19.30
CA SER A 584 -34.37 30.04 20.30
C SER A 584 -34.76 28.67 20.88
N LEU A 585 -35.03 28.65 22.19
CA LEU A 585 -35.59 27.50 22.90
C LEU A 585 -37.08 27.31 22.53
N LEU A 586 -37.50 26.04 22.44
CA LEU A 586 -38.87 25.62 22.10
C LEU A 586 -39.54 24.87 23.25
N SER A 587 -40.86 24.99 23.34
CA SER A 587 -41.64 24.40 24.44
C SER A 587 -41.77 22.88 24.31
N ILE A 588 -41.12 22.13 25.19
CA ILE A 588 -41.26 20.68 25.27
C ILE A 588 -42.67 20.30 25.76
N ASN A 589 -43.37 19.46 24.98
CA ASN A 589 -44.72 18.97 25.28
C ASN A 589 -44.70 17.72 26.17
N SER A 590 -43.74 16.82 25.97
CA SER A 590 -43.53 15.65 26.82
C SER A 590 -42.12 15.08 26.66
N ILE A 591 -41.62 14.48 27.73
CA ILE A 591 -40.38 13.68 27.74
C ILE A 591 -40.72 12.32 28.33
N SER A 592 -40.22 11.26 27.69
CA SER A 592 -40.37 9.89 28.17
C SER A 592 -39.04 9.16 28.07
N LEU A 593 -38.57 8.56 29.16
CA LEU A 593 -37.50 7.57 29.08
C LEU A 593 -38.08 6.30 28.46
N ILE A 594 -37.52 5.85 27.34
CA ILE A 594 -38.03 4.70 26.56
C ILE A 594 -37.11 3.47 26.65
N LYS A 595 -35.85 3.68 27.05
CA LYS A 595 -34.84 2.64 27.21
C LYS A 595 -33.84 3.09 28.28
N LEU A 596 -33.43 2.15 29.14
CA LEU A 596 -32.36 2.34 30.10
C LEU A 596 -31.56 1.03 30.18
N VAL A 597 -30.38 0.97 29.59
CA VAL A 597 -29.61 -0.27 29.45
C VAL A 597 -28.26 -0.14 30.14
N ASN A 598 -27.89 -1.12 30.97
CA ASN A 598 -26.54 -1.26 31.47
C ASN A 598 -25.63 -1.64 30.28
N THR A 599 -24.68 -0.79 29.92
CA THR A 599 -23.86 -0.94 28.70
C THR A 599 -22.91 -2.13 28.79
N ARG A 600 -22.47 -2.51 30.00
CA ARG A 600 -21.56 -3.63 30.24
C ARG A 600 -22.29 -4.99 30.26
N THR A 601 -23.53 -5.05 30.73
CA THR A 601 -24.31 -6.31 30.82
C THR A 601 -25.38 -6.46 29.73
N GLY A 602 -25.65 -5.42 28.93
CA GLY A 602 -26.71 -5.39 27.91
C GLY A 602 -28.13 -5.43 28.47
N LYS A 603 -28.28 -5.44 29.80
CA LYS A 603 -29.53 -5.67 30.53
C LYS A 603 -30.35 -4.38 30.58
N ASN A 604 -31.62 -4.47 30.23
CA ASN A 604 -32.56 -3.33 30.24
C ASN A 604 -33.24 -3.21 31.62
N PHE A 605 -33.23 -2.00 32.16
CA PHE A 605 -33.77 -1.61 33.47
C PHE A 605 -34.95 -0.65 33.36
N ILE A 606 -35.46 -0.36 32.16
CA ILE A 606 -36.56 0.61 31.97
C ILE A 606 -37.84 0.24 32.74
N SER A 607 -38.10 -1.05 32.95
CA SER A 607 -39.21 -1.56 33.75
C SER A 607 -38.94 -1.60 35.26
N SER A 608 -37.75 -1.20 35.70
CA SER A 608 -37.27 -1.27 37.08
C SER A 608 -37.15 0.11 37.75
N VAL A 609 -37.39 1.19 37.01
CA VAL A 609 -37.26 2.57 37.48
C VAL A 609 -38.56 3.36 37.31
N ASP A 610 -39.05 3.98 38.38
CA ASP A 610 -40.10 4.99 38.30
C ASP A 610 -39.48 6.32 37.88
N VAL A 611 -39.85 6.80 36.69
CA VAL A 611 -39.26 8.00 36.06
C VAL A 611 -40.17 9.21 36.25
N SER A 612 -39.59 10.30 36.75
CA SER A 612 -40.25 11.61 36.86
C SER A 612 -39.60 12.62 35.92
N ALA A 613 -40.37 13.19 35.00
CA ALA A 613 -39.94 14.31 34.15
C ALA A 613 -40.71 15.58 34.52
N PHE A 614 -40.00 16.67 34.79
CA PHE A 614 -40.61 17.96 35.17
C PHE A 614 -39.78 19.17 34.71
N MET A 615 -40.46 20.28 34.42
CA MET A 615 -39.83 21.58 34.18
C MET A 615 -39.36 22.19 35.52
N VAL A 616 -38.17 22.78 35.55
CA VAL A 616 -37.64 23.45 36.75
C VAL A 616 -38.22 24.85 36.88
N SER A 617 -38.80 25.16 38.04
CA SER A 617 -39.48 26.44 38.28
C SER A 617 -38.52 27.64 38.28
N GLY A 618 -38.34 28.27 37.12
CA GLY A 618 -37.47 29.43 36.92
C GLY A 618 -36.31 29.20 35.95
N GLU A 619 -36.20 28.00 35.35
CA GLU A 619 -35.27 27.67 34.27
C GLU A 619 -36.10 27.22 33.05
N GLU A 620 -35.65 27.49 31.82
CA GLU A 620 -36.30 27.00 30.59
C GLU A 620 -35.92 25.55 30.26
N ARG A 621 -35.70 24.75 31.33
CA ARG A 621 -35.06 23.44 31.32
C ARG A 621 -35.95 22.40 31.99
N TRP A 622 -35.98 21.20 31.41
CA TRP A 622 -36.59 20.03 32.03
C TRP A 622 -35.54 19.16 32.72
N LYS A 623 -35.94 18.50 33.80
CA LYS A 623 -35.16 17.44 34.45
C LYS A 623 -35.93 16.13 34.41
N VAL A 624 -35.22 15.06 34.04
CA VAL A 624 -35.68 13.67 34.10
C VAL A 624 -34.90 12.99 35.24
N THR A 625 -35.60 12.44 36.22
CA THR A 625 -34.99 11.81 37.39
C THR A 625 -35.62 10.46 37.71
N PHE A 626 -34.80 9.54 38.22
CA PHE A 626 -35.20 8.20 38.62
C PHE A 626 -34.20 7.62 39.64
N PRO A 627 -34.62 6.69 40.53
CA PRO A 627 -33.76 6.18 41.61
C PRO A 627 -32.67 5.23 41.08
N ALA A 628 -31.41 5.45 41.49
CA ALA A 628 -30.30 4.55 41.18
C ALA A 628 -30.35 3.24 42.00
N SER A 629 -31.14 3.19 43.08
CA SER A 629 -31.26 2.03 43.97
C SER A 629 -31.91 0.79 43.32
N SER A 630 -32.52 0.95 42.16
CA SER A 630 -33.07 -0.15 41.34
C SER A 630 -32.10 -0.62 40.22
N LEU A 631 -30.89 -0.06 40.18
CA LEU A 631 -29.86 -0.35 39.19
C LEU A 631 -28.70 -1.15 39.84
N GLU A 632 -28.06 -2.01 39.06
CA GLU A 632 -26.81 -2.68 39.48
C GLU A 632 -25.59 -1.77 39.22
N GLU A 633 -24.45 -2.05 39.85
CA GLU A 633 -23.22 -1.31 39.55
C GLU A 633 -22.81 -1.49 38.08
N GLY A 634 -22.33 -0.42 37.45
CA GLY A 634 -21.98 -0.41 36.04
C GLY A 634 -22.31 0.92 35.35
N GLU A 635 -22.21 0.90 34.03
CA GLU A 635 -22.44 2.05 33.15
C GLU A 635 -23.77 1.88 32.39
N TYR A 636 -24.40 2.98 32.00
CA TYR A 636 -25.79 3.02 31.54
C TYR A 636 -25.98 4.00 30.37
N ASP A 637 -26.76 3.58 29.37
CA ASP A 637 -27.36 4.41 28.32
C ASP A 637 -28.85 4.63 28.61
N ALA A 638 -29.25 5.89 28.75
CA ALA A 638 -30.63 6.34 28.90
C ALA A 638 -31.12 6.99 27.59
N SER A 639 -32.05 6.34 26.90
CA SER A 639 -32.67 6.89 25.68
C SER A 639 -34.01 7.54 26.00
N LEU A 640 -34.12 8.83 25.70
CA LEU A 640 -35.30 9.67 25.86
C LEU A 640 -36.01 9.86 24.53
N ASN A 641 -37.34 9.87 24.53
CA ASN A 641 -38.16 10.41 23.45
C ASN A 641 -38.75 11.76 23.91
N VAL A 642 -38.40 12.82 23.19
CA VAL A 642 -38.69 14.22 23.51
C VAL A 642 -39.61 14.79 22.42
N THR A 643 -40.76 15.33 22.83
CA THR A 643 -41.80 15.81 21.91
C THR A 643 -41.92 17.33 21.97
N SER A 644 -41.90 17.99 20.81
CA SER A 644 -42.09 19.44 20.66
C SER A 644 -43.07 19.71 19.51
N GLY A 645 -44.11 20.50 19.78
CA GLY A 645 -45.23 20.70 18.86
C GLY A 645 -45.99 19.38 18.59
N THR A 646 -45.90 18.90 17.36
CA THR A 646 -46.54 17.66 16.87
C THR A 646 -45.54 16.54 16.54
N GLU A 647 -44.24 16.78 16.74
CA GLU A 647 -43.16 15.88 16.31
C GLU A 647 -42.30 15.47 17.51
N SER A 648 -41.62 14.32 17.40
CA SER A 648 -40.83 13.72 18.49
C SER A 648 -39.48 13.25 18.00
N ILE A 649 -38.43 13.52 18.78
CA ILE A 649 -37.04 13.14 18.50
C ILE A 649 -36.52 12.25 19.64
N LEU A 650 -35.69 11.27 19.28
CA LEU A 650 -35.07 10.31 20.19
C LEU A 650 -33.63 10.76 20.48
N TRP A 651 -33.25 10.88 21.75
CA TRP A 651 -31.94 11.32 22.19
C TRP A 651 -31.37 10.44 23.30
N HIS A 652 -30.05 10.46 23.51
CA HIS A 652 -29.33 9.57 24.42
C HIS A 652 -28.52 10.31 25.50
N ALA A 653 -28.28 9.67 26.64
CA ALA A 653 -27.41 10.16 27.70
C ALA A 653 -26.74 9.01 28.48
N TRP A 654 -25.42 9.11 28.69
CA TRP A 654 -24.63 8.12 29.46
C TRP A 654 -24.49 8.52 30.94
N PHE A 655 -24.43 7.53 31.83
CA PHE A 655 -24.00 7.70 33.23
C PHE A 655 -23.49 6.36 33.84
N LYS A 656 -22.96 6.39 35.07
CA LYS A 656 -22.49 5.22 35.83
C LYS A 656 -22.98 5.20 37.27
N ILE A 657 -23.14 3.99 37.80
CA ILE A 657 -23.54 3.65 39.17
C ILE A 657 -22.41 2.87 39.87
N SER A 658 -21.96 3.33 41.05
CA SER A 658 -20.93 2.65 41.85
C SER A 658 -21.13 2.88 43.37
N ASN A 659 -20.87 1.88 44.22
CA ASN A 659 -20.90 2.02 45.68
C ASN A 659 -19.80 2.94 46.24
N PHE A 660 -18.73 3.16 45.46
CA PHE A 660 -17.67 4.10 45.79
C PHE A 660 -17.04 4.74 44.55
N GLU A 661 -16.55 5.96 44.70
CA GLU A 661 -15.85 6.76 43.69
C GLU A 661 -14.35 6.77 44.01
N ILE A 662 -13.49 6.39 43.08
CA ILE A 662 -12.03 6.58 43.21
C ILE A 662 -11.68 7.94 42.60
N LYS A 663 -10.96 8.78 43.35
CA LYS A 663 -10.36 10.04 42.89
C LYS A 663 -8.85 9.88 42.82
N LEU A 664 -8.29 10.25 41.68
CA LEU A 664 -6.86 10.24 41.41
C LEU A 664 -6.44 11.68 41.07
N GLN A 665 -5.52 12.23 41.87
CA GLN A 665 -4.98 13.58 41.71
C GLN A 665 -3.48 13.54 42.06
N THR A 666 -2.69 14.46 41.52
CA THR A 666 -1.29 14.63 41.96
C THR A 666 -1.19 15.48 43.23
N VAL A 667 -0.05 15.43 43.91
CA VAL A 667 0.28 16.30 45.05
C VAL A 667 1.59 17.04 44.74
N PRO A 668 1.58 18.37 44.50
CA PRO A 668 0.40 19.23 44.40
C PRO A 668 -0.49 18.88 43.18
N PRO A 669 -1.79 19.24 43.20
CA PRO A 669 -2.69 19.01 42.07
C PRO A 669 -2.33 19.94 40.90
N VAL A 670 -2.06 19.36 39.73
CA VAL A 670 -1.78 20.09 38.50
C VAL A 670 -3.08 20.22 37.68
N PHE A 671 -3.44 21.42 37.27
CA PHE A 671 -4.73 21.68 36.59
C PHE A 671 -4.69 21.35 35.08
N ASN A 672 -3.55 21.53 34.42
CA ASN A 672 -3.30 20.96 33.09
C ASN A 672 -1.92 20.29 33.05
N PRO A 673 -1.83 18.95 33.15
CA PRO A 673 -0.59 18.18 33.13
C PRO A 673 -0.02 17.92 31.72
N TRP A 674 -0.62 18.53 30.69
CA TRP A 674 -0.07 18.59 29.32
C TRP A 674 0.79 19.84 29.14
N ASP A 675 0.29 21.02 29.55
CA ASP A 675 1.05 22.28 29.54
C ASP A 675 2.13 22.33 30.63
N ASN A 676 2.02 21.47 31.65
CA ASN A 676 2.92 21.41 32.82
C ASN A 676 3.37 19.95 33.02
N PRO A 677 4.33 19.45 32.21
CA PRO A 677 4.83 18.09 32.32
C PRO A 677 5.58 17.87 33.64
N PHE A 678 5.58 16.64 34.14
CA PHE A 678 6.31 16.29 35.35
C PHE A 678 7.80 16.01 35.05
N PRO A 679 8.74 16.51 35.87
CA PRO A 679 10.16 16.24 35.67
C PRO A 679 10.48 14.74 35.79
N VAL A 680 11.25 14.21 34.83
CA VAL A 680 11.75 12.82 34.89
C VAL A 680 12.64 12.59 36.12
N GLU A 681 12.74 11.33 36.54
CA GLU A 681 13.43 10.82 37.74
C GLU A 681 12.93 11.37 39.10
N LYS A 682 12.27 12.54 39.15
CA LYS A 682 11.64 13.09 40.35
C LYS A 682 10.35 12.32 40.73
N ASN A 683 9.97 12.41 42.01
CA ASN A 683 8.80 11.67 42.54
C ASN A 683 7.48 12.41 42.29
N ILE A 684 6.69 11.91 41.34
CA ILE A 684 5.27 12.22 41.18
C ILE A 684 4.50 11.53 42.32
N THR A 685 3.81 12.31 43.15
CA THR A 685 2.99 11.78 44.25
C THR A 685 1.53 11.73 43.82
N PHE A 686 0.98 10.53 43.65
CA PHE A 686 -0.44 10.32 43.37
C PHE A 686 -1.24 10.16 44.67
N ASN A 687 -2.20 11.05 44.87
CA ASN A 687 -3.23 10.95 45.90
C ASN A 687 -4.43 10.16 45.35
N ILE A 688 -4.68 9.01 45.96
CA ILE A 688 -5.76 8.10 45.62
C ILE A 688 -6.75 8.12 46.79
N THR A 689 -7.94 8.68 46.58
CA THR A 689 -8.98 8.83 47.61
C THR A 689 -10.24 8.08 47.20
N VAL A 690 -10.78 7.23 48.08
CA VAL A 690 -12.02 6.49 47.84
C VAL A 690 -13.19 7.11 48.63
N VAL A 691 -14.18 7.62 47.90
CA VAL A 691 -15.37 8.27 48.47
C VAL A 691 -16.55 7.30 48.37
N GLY A 692 -17.01 6.79 49.51
CA GLY A 692 -18.11 5.82 49.59
C GLY A 692 -17.83 4.67 50.55
N ASN A 693 -18.69 3.65 50.52
CA ASN A 693 -18.55 2.45 51.36
C ASN A 693 -17.84 1.35 50.58
N THR A 694 -16.52 1.25 50.76
CA THR A 694 -15.73 0.09 50.29
C THR A 694 -15.33 -0.81 51.46
N THR A 695 -15.32 -2.12 51.24
CA THR A 695 -14.71 -3.11 52.14
C THR A 695 -13.29 -3.49 51.70
N LEU A 696 -12.81 -2.93 50.59
CA LEU A 696 -11.48 -3.17 50.04
C LEU A 696 -10.48 -2.19 50.64
N THR A 697 -9.48 -2.71 51.34
CA THR A 697 -8.39 -1.92 51.93
C THR A 697 -7.19 -1.74 51.00
N ASN A 698 -7.20 -2.37 49.83
CA ASN A 698 -6.04 -2.50 48.94
C ASN A 698 -6.40 -2.09 47.50
N GLY A 699 -5.42 -1.61 46.75
CA GLY A 699 -5.52 -1.36 45.31
C GLY A 699 -4.14 -1.37 44.65
N THR A 700 -4.10 -1.17 43.33
CA THR A 700 -2.87 -1.18 42.52
C THR A 700 -2.85 0.02 41.59
N LEU A 701 -1.70 0.70 41.52
CA LEU A 701 -1.45 1.81 40.59
C LEU A 701 -0.59 1.32 39.43
N TYR A 702 -1.13 1.41 38.22
CA TYR A 702 -0.43 1.17 36.96
C TYR A 702 -0.01 2.51 36.35
N ILE A 703 1.10 2.52 35.59
CA ILE A 703 1.54 3.68 34.80
C ILE A 703 1.81 3.17 33.39
N LYS A 704 0.95 3.51 32.43
CA LYS A 704 1.03 3.06 31.04
C LYS A 704 1.77 4.07 30.19
N ASP A 705 2.76 3.64 29.42
CA ASP A 705 3.45 4.45 28.41
C ASP A 705 2.58 4.51 27.14
N ASN A 706 2.03 5.68 26.83
CA ASN A 706 1.09 5.84 25.73
C ASN A 706 1.76 5.64 24.36
N LEU A 707 3.05 5.94 24.24
CA LEU A 707 3.81 5.86 22.99
C LEU A 707 4.44 4.47 22.76
N LYS A 708 4.62 3.67 23.82
CA LYS A 708 5.18 2.31 23.74
C LYS A 708 4.11 1.21 23.84
N ASN A 709 3.04 1.30 23.03
CA ASN A 709 1.95 0.31 22.98
C ASN A 709 1.28 0.01 24.34
N TRP A 710 1.13 1.01 25.22
CA TRP A 710 0.42 0.89 26.50
C TRP A 710 1.01 -0.13 27.49
N VAL A 711 2.32 -0.42 27.39
CA VAL A 711 3.05 -1.22 28.38
C VAL A 711 3.17 -0.50 29.72
N ASP A 712 3.35 -1.26 30.81
CA ASP A 712 3.66 -0.70 32.12
C ASP A 712 5.08 -0.10 32.13
N ALA A 713 5.16 1.22 32.24
CA ALA A 713 6.40 2.00 32.25
C ALA A 713 7.29 1.71 33.47
N ILE A 714 6.65 1.32 34.57
CA ILE A 714 7.27 0.79 35.78
C ILE A 714 6.44 -0.38 36.30
N PRO A 715 7.02 -1.32 37.07
CA PRO A 715 6.25 -2.37 37.75
C PRO A 715 5.08 -1.79 38.55
N PRO A 716 3.85 -2.34 38.41
CA PRO A 716 2.67 -1.83 39.10
C PRO A 716 2.85 -1.76 40.62
N LYS A 717 2.33 -0.68 41.24
CA LYS A 717 2.53 -0.39 42.66
C LYS A 717 1.26 -0.65 43.47
N ASP A 718 1.26 -1.74 44.21
CA ASP A 718 0.24 -2.02 45.22
C ASP A 718 0.26 -0.97 46.34
N PHE A 719 -0.92 -0.58 46.81
CA PHE A 719 -1.11 0.39 47.89
C PHE A 719 -2.20 -0.07 48.87
N THR A 720 -2.14 0.45 50.09
CA THR A 720 -3.14 0.20 51.15
C THR A 720 -3.83 1.50 51.54
N LEU A 721 -5.16 1.50 51.45
CA LEU A 721 -6.01 2.63 51.80
C LEU A 721 -6.09 2.79 53.32
N THR A 722 -5.50 3.87 53.84
CA THR A 722 -5.62 4.29 55.24
C THR A 722 -6.63 5.42 55.32
N ASN A 723 -7.71 5.24 56.08
CA ASN A 723 -8.85 6.18 56.11
C ASN A 723 -9.40 6.49 54.69
N ASN A 724 -9.53 5.45 53.86
CA ASN A 724 -9.89 5.54 52.43
C ASN A 724 -8.94 6.35 51.54
N GLN A 725 -7.71 6.64 51.99
CA GLN A 725 -6.71 7.39 51.22
C GLN A 725 -5.39 6.63 51.10
N ALA A 726 -4.72 6.74 49.95
CA ALA A 726 -3.34 6.31 49.76
C ALA A 726 -2.54 7.41 49.02
N LEU A 727 -1.28 7.58 49.40
CA LEU A 727 -0.30 8.36 48.65
C LEU A 727 0.70 7.40 48.03
N VAL A 728 0.85 7.43 46.71
CA VAL A 728 1.70 6.50 45.95
C VAL A 728 2.72 7.31 45.15
N ASN A 729 4.01 7.13 45.49
CA ASN A 729 5.11 7.83 44.82
C ASN A 729 5.60 7.03 43.62
N VAL A 730 5.69 7.70 42.47
CA VAL A 730 6.13 7.19 41.17
C VAL A 730 7.28 8.06 40.68
N SER A 731 8.30 7.43 40.10
CA SER A 731 9.39 8.11 39.39
C SER A 731 9.60 7.34 38.09
N LEU A 732 9.86 8.06 37.00
CA LEU A 732 9.91 7.56 35.63
C LEU A 732 11.19 8.09 34.98
N SER A 733 11.97 7.23 34.35
CA SER A 733 13.25 7.58 33.73
C SER A 733 13.09 8.32 32.40
N ASP A 734 12.04 7.99 31.66
CA ASP A 734 11.89 8.42 30.27
C ASP A 734 10.98 9.66 30.21
N ALA A 735 11.26 10.54 29.23
CA ALA A 735 10.30 11.55 28.79
C ALA A 735 9.30 10.88 27.83
N SER A 736 8.03 10.76 28.25
CA SER A 736 6.95 10.21 27.41
C SER A 736 5.59 10.72 27.89
N GLU A 737 4.55 10.30 27.19
CA GLU A 737 3.15 10.52 27.56
C GLU A 737 2.64 9.31 28.32
N TYR A 738 2.00 9.54 29.47
CA TYR A 738 1.62 8.48 30.40
C TYR A 738 0.15 8.54 30.80
N THR A 739 -0.41 7.36 31.11
CA THR A 739 -1.71 7.22 31.78
C THR A 739 -1.51 6.51 33.11
N ALA A 740 -1.76 7.21 34.22
CA ALA A 740 -1.86 6.59 35.54
C ALA A 740 -3.24 5.97 35.71
N VAL A 741 -3.31 4.70 36.14
CA VAL A 741 -4.56 3.96 36.38
C VAL A 741 -4.58 3.45 37.80
N ALA A 742 -5.45 4.01 38.64
CA ALA A 742 -5.63 3.56 40.02
C ALA A 742 -6.82 2.60 40.10
N GLN A 743 -6.53 1.32 40.37
CA GLN A 743 -7.52 0.25 40.48
C GLN A 743 -7.77 -0.09 41.95
N VAL A 744 -9.05 -0.21 42.36
CA VAL A 744 -9.48 -0.74 43.67
C VAL A 744 -10.59 -1.76 43.43
N GLY A 745 -10.23 -3.05 43.44
CA GLY A 745 -11.13 -4.12 43.04
C GLY A 745 -11.43 -4.07 41.54
N THR A 746 -12.71 -3.95 41.17
CA THR A 746 -13.16 -3.83 39.77
C THR A 746 -13.43 -2.39 39.34
N ALA A 747 -13.12 -1.40 40.18
CA ALA A 747 -13.26 0.01 39.88
C ALA A 747 -11.88 0.62 39.54
N GLU A 748 -11.87 1.50 38.54
CA GLU A 748 -10.66 2.16 38.02
C GLU A 748 -10.92 3.65 37.83
N VAL A 749 -9.84 4.44 37.89
CA VAL A 749 -9.82 5.85 37.49
C VAL A 749 -8.50 6.16 36.78
N PHE A 750 -8.58 7.00 35.76
CA PHE A 750 -7.50 7.34 34.84
C PHE A 750 -7.04 8.79 35.08
N TYR A 751 -5.74 9.04 34.95
CA TYR A 751 -5.15 10.37 34.99
C TYR A 751 -4.01 10.45 33.96
N TRP A 752 -4.22 11.23 32.91
CA TRP A 752 -3.23 11.45 31.85
C TRP A 752 -2.24 12.54 32.26
N PHE A 753 -0.97 12.35 31.95
CA PHE A 753 0.09 13.32 32.21
C PHE A 753 1.29 13.06 31.29
N LYS A 754 2.09 14.10 31.04
CA LYS A 754 3.38 13.96 30.35
C LYS A 754 4.53 14.02 31.36
N THR A 755 5.65 13.37 31.05
CA THR A 755 6.96 13.72 31.64
C THR A 755 7.87 14.31 30.58
N GLN A 756 8.69 15.27 31.00
CA GLN A 756 9.83 15.79 30.25
C GLN A 756 10.92 16.12 31.26
N ALA A 757 12.20 16.06 30.89
CA ALA A 757 13.24 16.56 31.78
C ALA A 757 13.15 18.09 31.86
N PHE A 758 13.01 18.68 30.68
CA PHE A 758 12.84 20.10 30.38
C PHE A 758 12.35 20.19 28.92
N GLU A 759 11.82 21.33 28.52
CA GLU A 759 11.41 21.56 27.13
C GLU A 759 12.64 21.88 26.28
N ILE A 760 12.76 21.22 25.12
CA ILE A 760 13.76 21.50 24.08
C ILE A 760 12.99 21.57 22.76
N ILE A 761 13.22 22.60 21.97
CA ILE A 761 12.71 22.71 20.59
C ILE A 761 13.90 23.02 19.69
N ILE A 762 14.34 22.05 18.89
CA ILE A 762 15.35 22.31 17.85
C ILE A 762 14.69 23.09 16.70
N ASP A 763 15.23 24.26 16.37
CA ASP A 763 14.80 25.03 15.22
C ASP A 763 15.51 24.51 13.97
N HIS A 764 14.82 23.62 13.25
CA HIS A 764 15.26 23.04 11.99
C HIS A 764 15.46 24.09 10.86
N GLN A 765 14.85 25.28 10.94
CA GLN A 765 15.06 26.35 9.96
C GLN A 765 16.31 27.20 10.27
N LEU A 766 16.78 27.19 11.51
CA LEU A 766 17.99 27.89 11.98
C LEU A 766 19.15 26.93 12.31
N SER A 767 19.02 25.65 11.98
CA SER A 767 20.05 24.61 12.20
C SER A 767 20.60 24.08 10.87
N THR A 768 21.85 23.64 10.87
CA THR A 768 22.57 23.26 9.64
C THR A 768 22.32 21.80 9.28
N HIS A 769 21.39 21.55 8.35
CA HIS A 769 21.07 20.21 7.87
C HIS A 769 22.00 19.67 6.78
N ASP A 770 22.62 20.53 5.97
CA ASP A 770 23.57 20.15 4.92
C ASP A 770 24.92 20.82 5.16
N ILE A 771 26.01 20.06 5.18
CA ILE A 771 27.39 20.53 5.43
C ILE A 771 28.41 19.91 4.48
N LYS A 772 29.58 20.55 4.33
CA LYS A 772 30.75 19.96 3.65
C LYS A 772 31.64 19.22 4.65
N PRO A 773 32.56 18.34 4.21
CA PRO A 773 33.69 17.91 5.04
C PRO A 773 34.45 19.13 5.57
N SER A 774 34.84 19.11 6.84
CA SER A 774 35.38 20.23 7.62
C SER A 774 34.48 21.45 7.88
N ASP A 775 33.23 21.47 7.41
CA ASP A 775 32.23 22.41 7.94
C ASP A 775 31.72 21.90 9.30
N ASN A 776 31.32 22.83 10.17
CA ASN A 776 30.70 22.50 11.46
C ASN A 776 29.18 22.46 11.34
N VAL A 777 28.52 21.58 12.08
CA VAL A 777 27.08 21.63 12.28
C VAL A 777 26.76 22.69 13.35
N ASN A 778 25.91 23.66 13.03
CA ASN A 778 25.27 24.52 14.04
C ASN A 778 23.87 24.00 14.34
N ILE A 779 23.56 23.77 15.62
CA ILE A 779 22.21 23.43 16.08
C ILE A 779 21.70 24.60 16.93
N THR A 780 20.56 25.14 16.52
CA THR A 780 19.85 26.24 17.17
C THR A 780 18.60 25.68 17.85
N PHE A 781 18.34 26.04 19.10
CA PHE A 781 17.22 25.50 19.88
C PHE A 781 16.68 26.52 20.90
N ASP A 782 15.42 26.38 21.28
CA ASP A 782 14.86 27.00 22.49
C ASP A 782 14.92 25.98 23.64
N VAL A 783 15.21 26.43 24.87
CA VAL A 783 15.18 25.57 26.08
C VAL A 783 14.41 26.20 27.24
N LYS A 784 13.50 25.43 27.88
CA LYS A 784 12.80 25.86 29.10
C LYS A 784 12.90 24.79 30.18
N ASN A 785 13.25 25.17 31.41
CA ASN A 785 13.33 24.23 32.54
C ASN A 785 11.95 23.66 32.93
N SER A 786 11.90 22.73 33.88
CA SER A 786 10.67 22.04 34.31
C SER A 786 9.55 22.95 34.83
N THR A 787 9.85 24.24 35.08
CA THR A 787 8.89 25.27 35.53
C THR A 787 8.50 26.27 34.42
N GLY A 788 8.89 26.01 33.17
CA GLY A 788 8.68 26.92 32.03
C GLY A 788 9.63 28.12 32.01
N GLY A 789 10.69 28.12 32.82
CA GLY A 789 11.67 29.20 32.87
C GLY A 789 12.72 29.09 31.76
N GLU A 790 12.92 30.15 31.00
CA GLU A 790 13.87 30.26 29.88
C GLU A 790 15.29 30.72 30.29
N THR A 791 15.57 30.91 31.60
CA THR A 791 16.83 31.56 32.02
C THR A 791 17.42 31.07 33.33
N GLY A 792 18.74 31.26 33.46
CA GLY A 792 19.45 31.23 34.74
C GLY A 792 19.91 29.86 35.18
N PHE A 793 19.94 28.90 34.24
CA PHE A 793 20.49 27.57 34.39
C PHE A 793 21.41 27.26 33.21
N ASP A 794 22.32 26.32 33.44
CA ASP A 794 23.28 25.83 32.44
C ASP A 794 22.79 24.49 31.88
N VAL A 795 22.87 24.36 30.55
CA VAL A 795 22.62 23.14 29.79
C VAL A 795 23.95 22.56 29.33
N ILE A 796 24.32 21.41 29.89
CA ILE A 796 25.48 20.64 29.45
C ILE A 796 25.05 19.82 28.22
N VAL A 797 25.67 20.05 27.07
CA VAL A 797 25.33 19.35 25.82
C VAL A 797 26.45 18.41 25.42
N ASN A 798 26.11 17.15 25.15
CA ASN A 798 27.01 16.13 24.64
C ASN A 798 26.45 15.62 23.30
N VAL A 799 27.28 15.45 22.27
CA VAL A 799 26.82 14.97 20.95
C VAL A 799 27.65 13.76 20.54
N SER A 800 26.96 12.69 20.13
CA SER A 800 27.55 11.52 19.46
C SER A 800 26.94 11.35 18.08
N LEU A 801 27.69 10.76 17.14
CA LEU A 801 27.27 10.58 15.75
C LEU A 801 26.98 9.12 15.41
N ARG A 802 25.92 8.91 14.62
CA ARG A 802 25.55 7.64 14.00
C ARG A 802 25.38 7.75 12.50
N ARG A 803 25.49 6.64 11.79
CA ARG A 803 25.01 6.50 10.39
C ARG A 803 23.51 6.26 10.39
N SER A 804 22.75 7.05 9.64
CA SER A 804 21.27 6.95 9.63
C SER A 804 20.75 5.60 9.12
N ARG A 805 21.51 4.92 8.24
CA ARG A 805 21.06 3.70 7.54
C ARG A 805 21.24 2.39 8.31
N ASP A 806 22.21 2.32 9.23
CA ASP A 806 22.54 1.10 9.99
C ASP A 806 22.61 1.33 11.52
N TRP A 807 22.38 2.58 11.96
CA TRP A 807 22.46 3.05 13.35
C TRP A 807 23.82 2.84 14.04
N SER A 808 24.87 2.50 13.29
CA SER A 808 26.22 2.28 13.80
C SER A 808 26.82 3.58 14.34
N ILE A 809 27.58 3.48 15.44
CA ILE A 809 28.24 4.64 16.06
C ILE A 809 29.47 5.00 15.23
N VAL A 810 29.49 6.23 14.73
CA VAL A 810 30.57 6.82 13.93
C VAL A 810 31.60 7.47 14.86
N ASN A 811 31.11 8.27 15.81
CA ASN A 811 31.93 8.83 16.90
C ASN A 811 31.08 8.91 18.18
N ALA A 812 31.60 8.42 19.30
CA ALA A 812 30.94 8.47 20.59
C ALA A 812 30.94 9.88 21.25
N SER A 813 31.71 10.84 20.74
CA SER A 813 31.73 12.23 21.21
C SER A 813 32.34 13.20 20.17
N VAL A 814 31.52 14.01 19.51
CA VAL A 814 31.95 15.18 18.69
C VAL A 814 31.83 16.51 19.43
N TYR A 815 30.99 16.58 20.47
CA TYR A 815 30.82 17.78 21.29
C TYR A 815 30.62 17.45 22.76
N ASN A 816 31.21 18.27 23.62
CA ASN A 816 30.88 18.38 25.04
C ASN A 816 31.08 19.85 25.42
N GLY A 817 30.00 20.50 25.87
CA GLY A 817 30.01 21.93 26.20
C GLY A 817 28.91 22.30 27.18
N VAL A 818 28.90 23.56 27.61
CA VAL A 818 27.91 24.11 28.56
C VAL A 818 27.38 25.42 28.02
N ILE A 819 26.05 25.57 28.00
CA ILE A 819 25.32 26.68 27.40
C ILE A 819 24.39 27.28 28.45
N SER A 820 24.55 28.55 28.79
CA SER A 820 23.66 29.24 29.73
C SER A 820 22.42 29.78 29.00
N ALA A 821 21.22 29.47 29.49
CA ALA A 821 19.97 29.87 28.84
C ALA A 821 19.64 31.37 29.03
N GLU A 822 19.22 32.05 27.96
CA GLU A 822 18.96 33.51 27.88
C GLU A 822 17.52 33.83 27.41
N SER A 823 16.87 34.83 28.03
CA SER A 823 15.42 35.04 27.85
C SER A 823 15.06 35.57 26.46
N ASN A 824 13.96 35.06 25.88
CA ASN A 824 13.44 35.47 24.57
C ASN A 824 14.49 35.37 23.44
N LYS A 825 15.42 34.40 23.54
CA LYS A 825 16.54 34.21 22.62
C LYS A 825 16.79 32.72 22.44
N LYS A 826 17.11 32.31 21.21
CA LYS A 826 17.52 30.94 20.91
C LYS A 826 18.97 30.70 21.31
N GLU A 827 19.20 29.58 21.99
CA GLU A 827 20.51 29.01 22.22
C GLU A 827 21.05 28.37 20.94
N SER A 828 22.38 28.27 20.83
CA SER A 828 23.01 27.51 19.77
C SER A 828 24.36 26.93 20.19
N PHE A 829 24.69 25.77 19.64
CA PHE A 829 26.05 25.21 19.70
C PHE A 829 26.52 24.77 18.32
N VAL A 830 27.84 24.77 18.18
CA VAL A 830 28.55 24.45 16.93
C VAL A 830 29.53 23.31 17.23
N PHE A 831 29.50 22.25 16.44
CA PHE A 831 30.42 21.12 16.58
C PHE A 831 31.06 20.71 15.25
N ASP A 832 32.33 20.32 15.32
CA ASP A 832 33.04 19.70 14.21
C ASP A 832 32.73 18.19 14.21
N PRO A 833 32.01 17.67 13.20
CA PRO A 833 31.71 16.24 13.15
C PRO A 833 32.97 15.38 12.89
N ASN A 834 34.07 15.99 12.44
CA ASN A 834 35.36 15.36 12.15
C ASN A 834 36.31 15.33 13.38
N ALA A 835 35.83 15.76 14.57
CA ALA A 835 36.67 15.97 15.76
C ALA A 835 37.44 14.73 16.28
N SER A 836 37.13 13.51 15.80
CA SER A 836 37.88 12.28 16.09
C SER A 836 38.56 11.64 14.86
N GLY A 837 38.48 12.28 13.69
CA GLY A 837 38.86 11.74 12.38
C GLY A 837 37.87 12.15 11.29
N ASP A 838 38.34 12.25 10.06
CA ASP A 838 37.53 12.66 8.90
C ASP A 838 36.31 11.75 8.72
N ILE A 839 35.11 12.33 8.58
CA ILE A 839 33.90 11.56 8.25
C ILE A 839 33.60 11.59 6.75
N GLU A 840 33.14 10.45 6.24
CA GLU A 840 32.80 10.26 4.82
C GLU A 840 31.55 11.06 4.42
N ALA A 841 31.31 11.19 3.11
CA ALA A 841 30.06 11.76 2.62
C ALA A 841 28.90 10.79 2.89
N GLY A 842 27.77 11.28 3.43
CA GLY A 842 26.67 10.41 3.84
C GLY A 842 25.60 11.08 4.71
N GLU A 843 24.62 10.29 5.11
CA GLU A 843 23.53 10.64 6.02
C GLU A 843 23.92 10.27 7.47
N TYR A 844 23.83 11.23 8.37
CA TYR A 844 24.23 11.10 9.77
C TYR A 844 23.13 11.56 10.72
N GLU A 845 23.13 10.96 11.90
CA GLU A 845 22.27 11.33 13.02
C GLU A 845 23.13 11.76 14.19
N ALA A 846 22.96 13.01 14.63
CA ALA A 846 23.50 13.48 15.89
C ALA A 846 22.57 13.04 17.02
N GLU A 847 23.00 12.06 17.82
CA GLU A 847 22.40 11.71 19.11
C GLU A 847 22.91 12.72 20.15
N ILE A 848 22.06 13.70 20.48
CA ILE A 848 22.38 14.84 21.34
C ILE A 848 21.81 14.56 22.73
N SER A 849 22.69 14.45 23.73
CA SER A 849 22.30 14.37 25.14
C SER A 849 22.44 15.76 25.79
N PHE A 850 21.31 16.43 26.00
CA PHE A 850 21.22 17.67 26.77
C PHE A 850 21.03 17.33 28.25
N THR A 851 21.72 18.01 29.16
CA THR A 851 21.65 17.77 30.61
C THR A 851 21.60 19.10 31.38
N ILE A 852 20.50 19.38 32.08
CA ILE A 852 20.45 20.50 33.03
C ILE A 852 20.79 20.04 34.45
N VAL A 853 21.23 20.95 35.31
CA VAL A 853 21.41 20.68 36.75
C VAL A 853 20.33 21.39 37.55
N GLU A 854 19.29 20.66 37.94
CA GLU A 854 18.16 21.17 38.73
C GLU A 854 18.25 20.64 40.17
N ASP A 855 18.14 21.52 41.17
CA ASP A 855 18.35 21.20 42.60
C ASP A 855 19.68 20.49 42.93
N GLY A 856 20.70 20.64 42.06
CA GLY A 856 21.99 19.95 42.19
C GLY A 856 22.01 18.51 41.64
N THR A 857 20.92 18.07 41.00
CA THR A 857 20.81 16.77 40.32
C THR A 857 20.92 16.99 38.80
N PRO A 858 21.83 16.30 38.08
CA PRO A 858 21.87 16.35 36.62
C PRO A 858 20.72 15.53 36.03
N ILE A 859 19.87 16.15 35.22
CA ILE A 859 18.73 15.51 34.54
C ILE A 859 19.00 15.56 33.04
N THR A 860 18.97 14.40 32.36
CA THR A 860 19.38 14.28 30.94
C THR A 860 18.22 13.90 30.03
N GLN A 861 18.12 14.57 28.89
CA GLN A 861 17.21 14.25 27.78
C GLN A 861 18.02 13.99 26.50
N LYS A 862 17.47 13.19 25.59
CA LYS A 862 18.09 12.89 24.29
C LYS A 862 17.19 13.32 23.14
N GLU A 863 17.78 14.06 22.21
CA GLU A 863 17.19 14.39 20.92
C GLU A 863 18.04 13.79 19.79
N TYR A 864 17.45 13.67 18.61
CA TYR A 864 18.13 13.22 17.39
C TYR A 864 18.02 14.30 16.32
N PHE A 865 19.14 14.61 15.66
CA PHE A 865 19.20 15.61 14.60
C PHE A 865 19.90 15.04 13.37
N TRP A 866 19.10 14.81 12.32
CA TRP A 866 19.55 14.38 11.01
C TRP A 866 20.34 15.49 10.31
N PHE A 867 21.51 15.16 9.74
CA PHE A 867 22.24 16.03 8.83
C PHE A 867 22.99 15.22 7.77
N GLN A 868 23.31 15.85 6.65
CA GLN A 868 24.02 15.22 5.54
C GLN A 868 25.36 15.90 5.27
N VAL A 869 26.39 15.08 5.07
CA VAL A 869 27.70 15.54 4.61
C VAL A 869 27.76 15.43 3.09
N ARG A 870 27.66 16.57 2.39
CA ARG A 870 27.79 16.70 0.94
C ARG A 870 29.06 17.47 0.59
N THR A 871 30.01 16.83 -0.08
CA THR A 871 31.30 17.49 -0.38
C THR A 871 31.17 18.57 -1.47
N LEU A 872 30.23 18.41 -2.40
CA LEU A 872 29.78 19.39 -3.39
C LEU A 872 28.29 19.14 -3.66
N ASP A 873 27.58 20.14 -4.19
CA ASP A 873 26.21 20.05 -4.68
C ASP A 873 26.28 20.00 -6.22
N PHE A 874 26.10 18.81 -6.80
CA PHE A 874 26.44 18.52 -8.19
C PHE A 874 25.25 17.87 -8.92
N TRP A 875 24.63 18.62 -9.83
CA TRP A 875 23.50 18.14 -10.65
C TRP A 875 23.85 18.16 -12.13
N ALA A 876 23.23 17.25 -12.86
CA ALA A 876 23.28 17.24 -14.32
C ALA A 876 21.94 16.80 -14.91
N TRP A 877 21.64 17.30 -16.11
CA TRP A 877 20.48 16.86 -16.88
C TRP A 877 20.74 17.00 -18.38
N PRO A 878 20.16 16.12 -19.20
CA PRO A 878 20.21 16.26 -20.65
C PRO A 878 19.33 17.41 -21.16
N ASP A 879 19.62 17.93 -22.35
CA ASP A 879 18.71 18.82 -23.09
C ASP A 879 17.39 18.16 -23.51
N LYS A 880 17.32 16.82 -23.56
CA LYS A 880 16.09 16.03 -23.78
C LYS A 880 16.01 14.76 -22.93
N PRO A 881 14.80 14.37 -22.49
CA PRO A 881 14.57 13.05 -21.92
C PRO A 881 14.66 11.92 -22.96
N ASN A 882 14.84 12.21 -24.25
CA ASN A 882 14.77 11.26 -25.34
C ASN A 882 15.64 11.72 -26.54
N TYR A 883 16.82 11.11 -26.72
CA TYR A 883 17.74 11.39 -27.85
C TYR A 883 17.53 10.43 -28.99
N LEU A 884 18.09 10.69 -30.16
CA LEU A 884 18.04 9.74 -31.26
C LEU A 884 18.76 8.40 -30.98
N PRO A 885 18.40 7.38 -31.79
CA PRO A 885 19.63 6.95 -33.18
C PRO A 885 20.56 7.98 -33.82
N GLY A 886 21.20 8.83 -33.00
CA GLY A 886 22.20 9.78 -33.50
C GLY A 886 23.01 10.58 -32.49
N ASP A 887 22.38 11.07 -31.44
CA ASP A 887 22.56 12.51 -31.21
C ASP A 887 23.87 12.92 -30.54
N GLU A 888 24.21 14.17 -30.84
CA GLU A 888 25.05 14.97 -29.97
C GLU A 888 24.18 15.42 -28.78
N ILE A 889 24.32 14.68 -27.69
CA ILE A 889 23.69 14.93 -26.39
C ILE A 889 24.38 16.13 -25.75
N ILE A 890 23.62 17.18 -25.47
CA ILE A 890 24.07 18.29 -24.63
C ILE A 890 23.64 18.00 -23.20
N ILE A 891 24.61 18.02 -22.29
CA ILE A 891 24.38 17.77 -20.87
C ILE A 891 24.72 19.03 -20.11
N PHE A 892 23.71 19.62 -19.51
CA PHE A 892 23.88 20.76 -18.63
C PHE A 892 24.29 20.27 -17.25
N VAL A 893 25.26 20.96 -16.67
CA VAL A 893 25.80 20.71 -15.34
C VAL A 893 25.70 21.99 -14.53
N ASN A 894 25.27 21.85 -13.29
CA ASN A 894 25.44 22.89 -12.29
C ASN A 894 26.20 22.31 -11.10
N LEU A 895 27.32 22.95 -10.76
CA LEU A 895 28.20 22.57 -9.65
C LEU A 895 28.29 23.73 -8.67
N LYS A 896 27.78 23.51 -7.46
CA LYS A 896 27.78 24.50 -6.38
C LYS A 896 28.42 23.95 -5.12
N GLU A 897 28.84 24.88 -4.28
CA GLU A 897 28.94 24.65 -2.85
C GLU A 897 27.52 24.43 -2.28
N PRO A 898 27.31 23.61 -1.23
CA PRO A 898 26.01 23.49 -0.54
C PRO A 898 25.40 24.83 -0.03
N ASP A 899 26.18 25.90 0.09
CA ASP A 899 25.69 27.26 0.36
C ASP A 899 25.08 27.98 -0.86
N GLY A 900 25.04 27.32 -2.02
CA GLY A 900 24.49 27.84 -3.28
C GLY A 900 25.52 28.55 -4.18
N THR A 901 26.76 28.76 -3.72
CA THR A 901 27.80 29.45 -4.51
C THR A 901 28.28 28.59 -5.68
N GLY A 902 28.20 29.12 -6.90
CA GLY A 902 28.67 28.45 -8.11
C GLY A 902 30.20 28.32 -8.18
N ILE A 903 30.71 27.09 -8.25
CA ILE A 903 32.15 26.82 -8.19
C ILE A 903 32.76 26.96 -9.58
N SER A 904 33.47 28.07 -9.81
CA SER A 904 34.09 28.38 -11.11
C SER A 904 35.43 27.68 -11.34
N GLY A 905 35.77 27.44 -12.62
CA GLY A 905 37.06 26.92 -13.03
C GLY A 905 37.27 25.41 -12.83
N ARG A 906 36.22 24.66 -12.48
CA ARG A 906 36.28 23.20 -12.30
C ARG A 906 36.06 22.52 -13.64
N ASN A 907 36.92 21.56 -13.97
CA ASN A 907 36.81 20.79 -15.20
C ASN A 907 35.91 19.58 -14.99
N ILE A 908 34.72 19.62 -15.57
CA ILE A 908 33.77 18.50 -15.54
C ILE A 908 34.07 17.58 -16.72
N THR A 909 34.12 16.27 -16.49
CA THR A 909 34.26 15.25 -17.55
C THR A 909 33.06 14.32 -17.55
N ILE A 910 32.70 13.83 -18.74
CA ILE A 910 31.95 12.58 -18.88
C ILE A 910 32.92 11.44 -18.54
N GLU A 911 32.68 10.82 -17.38
CA GLU A 911 33.58 9.87 -16.73
C GLU A 911 33.24 8.46 -17.19
N LYS A 912 32.02 8.03 -16.88
CA LYS A 912 31.34 6.92 -17.52
C LYS A 912 29.91 7.33 -17.85
N VAL A 913 29.18 6.47 -18.52
CA VAL A 913 27.75 6.64 -18.77
C VAL A 913 27.23 5.23 -18.90
N VAL A 914 26.12 4.96 -18.22
CA VAL A 914 25.52 3.67 -17.89
C VAL A 914 23.99 3.85 -18.09
N SER A 915 23.16 3.01 -17.45
CA SER A 915 21.74 3.16 -17.08
C SER A 915 21.09 1.83 -16.72
N ARG A 916 20.20 1.28 -17.56
CA ARG A 916 19.10 0.38 -17.15
C ARG A 916 18.94 -0.86 -18.02
N THR A 917 19.15 -0.74 -19.32
CA THR A 917 18.87 -1.84 -20.24
C THR A 917 19.91 -2.16 -21.32
N LYS A 918 21.20 -1.65 -21.35
CA LYS A 918 22.38 -1.69 -22.36
C LYS A 918 23.80 -2.09 -21.83
N GLY A 919 24.37 -1.44 -20.84
CA GLY A 919 25.72 -1.68 -20.31
C GLY A 919 26.69 -0.69 -20.91
N GLU A 920 27.11 0.31 -20.13
CA GLU A 920 28.23 1.26 -20.23
C GLU A 920 29.03 1.26 -21.58
N LEU A 921 29.04 2.33 -22.40
CA LEU A 921 29.52 2.30 -23.81
C LEU A 921 31.05 2.25 -23.75
N PRO A 922 31.73 1.28 -24.38
CA PRO A 922 33.14 1.49 -24.72
C PRO A 922 33.39 2.83 -25.43
N GLU A 923 34.53 3.47 -25.18
CA GLU A 923 34.94 4.69 -25.92
C GLU A 923 34.93 4.51 -27.44
N SER A 924 35.05 3.27 -27.96
CA SER A 924 34.87 2.97 -29.38
C SER A 924 33.45 3.20 -29.92
N TYR A 925 32.49 3.42 -29.04
CA TYR A 925 31.16 3.90 -29.34
C TYR A 925 30.97 5.38 -28.96
N ILE A 926 31.85 6.00 -28.18
CA ILE A 926 31.77 7.45 -27.91
C ILE A 926 32.36 8.13 -29.13
N LEU A 927 31.49 8.58 -30.03
CA LEU A 927 31.91 9.24 -31.27
C LEU A 927 32.51 10.62 -31.01
N ASP A 928 32.08 11.27 -29.93
CA ASP A 928 32.66 12.50 -29.40
C ASP A 928 32.32 12.63 -27.91
N LYS A 929 33.24 13.15 -27.10
CA LYS A 929 32.94 13.71 -25.77
C LYS A 929 33.93 14.83 -25.47
N ASN A 930 33.43 15.91 -24.88
CA ASN A 930 34.30 16.95 -24.34
C ASN A 930 34.37 16.90 -22.80
N SER A 931 35.31 17.66 -22.25
CA SER A 931 35.17 18.22 -20.91
C SER A 931 34.73 19.68 -21.03
N SER A 932 34.17 20.22 -19.96
CA SER A 932 33.71 21.60 -19.92
C SER A 932 34.06 22.21 -18.57
N ILE A 933 34.55 23.45 -18.61
CA ILE A 933 34.98 24.18 -17.41
C ILE A 933 33.82 25.03 -16.91
N THR A 934 33.52 24.95 -15.61
CA THR A 934 32.44 25.73 -15.00
C THR A 934 32.69 27.23 -15.06
N ASP A 935 31.65 27.97 -15.44
CA ASP A 935 31.64 29.44 -15.49
C ASP A 935 31.60 30.07 -14.09
N SER A 936 31.45 31.40 -14.00
CA SER A 936 31.38 32.12 -12.73
C SER A 936 30.11 31.85 -11.91
N GLN A 937 29.20 31.01 -12.40
CA GLN A 937 27.95 30.59 -11.73
C GLN A 937 27.93 29.06 -11.53
N GLY A 938 29.08 28.39 -11.63
CA GLY A 938 29.20 26.94 -11.46
C GLY A 938 28.59 26.13 -12.61
N SER A 939 28.22 26.79 -13.71
CA SER A 939 27.50 26.16 -14.81
C SER A 939 28.44 25.70 -15.91
N ALA A 940 28.21 24.50 -16.42
CA ALA A 940 28.94 23.93 -17.56
C ALA A 940 27.96 23.26 -18.53
N ALA A 941 28.33 23.21 -19.80
CA ALA A 941 27.62 22.43 -20.81
C ALA A 941 28.62 21.48 -21.48
N LEU A 942 28.36 20.18 -21.35
CA LEU A 942 29.16 19.13 -21.96
C LEU A 942 28.45 18.62 -23.21
N LYS A 943 29.24 18.08 -24.13
CA LYS A 943 28.79 17.38 -25.32
C LYS A 943 29.23 15.93 -25.24
N LEU A 944 28.28 15.04 -25.50
CA LEU A 944 28.46 13.61 -25.58
C LEU A 944 27.83 13.15 -26.90
N LYS A 945 28.47 12.24 -27.64
CA LYS A 945 27.90 11.71 -28.87
C LYS A 945 28.10 10.21 -28.92
N LEU A 946 27.00 9.48 -29.06
CA LEU A 946 26.96 8.03 -28.94
C LEU A 946 26.93 7.37 -30.32
N SER A 947 27.26 6.07 -30.40
CA SER A 947 27.49 5.36 -31.66
C SER A 947 26.34 4.42 -32.04
N PRO A 948 26.10 4.18 -33.36
CA PRO A 948 24.95 3.44 -33.89
C PRO A 948 24.63 1.98 -33.44
N THR A 949 24.75 1.54 -32.17
CA THR A 949 24.19 0.22 -31.68
C THR A 949 23.52 0.16 -30.26
N ILE A 950 23.49 1.23 -29.49
CA ILE A 950 23.34 1.39 -28.01
C ILE A 950 21.94 1.19 -27.36
N THR A 951 21.11 0.30 -27.87
CA THR A 951 19.64 0.47 -27.85
C THR A 951 18.81 0.62 -26.53
N GLY A 952 18.86 1.72 -25.76
CA GLY A 952 17.83 1.97 -24.72
C GLY A 952 17.86 3.27 -23.87
N TRP A 953 17.43 3.16 -22.60
CA TRP A 953 17.18 4.15 -21.52
C TRP A 953 18.41 4.90 -20.90
N VAL A 954 19.43 5.34 -21.67
CA VAL A 954 20.79 5.85 -21.24
C VAL A 954 20.84 6.86 -20.05
N ASP A 955 21.92 6.83 -19.23
CA ASP A 955 22.17 7.64 -18.00
C ASP A 955 23.67 8.00 -17.88
N VAL A 956 24.04 9.28 -17.86
CA VAL A 956 25.43 9.76 -17.93
C VAL A 956 26.03 10.03 -16.55
N GLU A 957 27.14 9.39 -16.17
CA GLU A 957 27.92 9.76 -14.98
C GLU A 957 28.99 10.84 -15.30
N LEU A 958 28.87 11.97 -14.64
CA LEU A 958 29.81 13.08 -14.78
C LEU A 958 30.68 13.17 -13.53
N LYS A 959 31.96 13.49 -13.71
CA LYS A 959 32.93 13.67 -12.63
C LYS A 959 33.42 15.11 -12.55
N GLU A 960 33.52 15.63 -11.33
CA GLU A 960 34.26 16.84 -11.00
C GLU A 960 35.75 16.49 -10.84
N ASN A 961 36.63 17.06 -11.65
CA ASN A 961 38.08 16.83 -11.56
C ASN A 961 38.75 17.86 -10.65
N GLY A 962 38.31 17.90 -9.40
CA GLY A 962 38.87 18.75 -8.37
C GLY A 962 39.28 17.96 -7.13
N THR A 963 39.04 18.55 -5.96
CA THR A 963 39.65 18.11 -4.69
C THR A 963 38.96 16.90 -4.07
N TYR A 964 37.72 16.61 -4.47
CA TYR A 964 36.85 15.65 -3.79
C TYR A 964 36.18 14.61 -4.73
N GLU A 965 36.59 14.55 -6.01
CA GLU A 965 36.15 13.58 -7.04
C GLU A 965 34.65 13.21 -7.04
N GLN A 966 33.77 14.20 -6.87
CA GLN A 966 32.32 14.02 -6.88
C GLN A 966 31.79 13.51 -8.23
N ARG A 967 30.68 12.75 -8.18
CA ARG A 967 30.02 12.14 -9.33
C ARG A 967 28.51 12.42 -9.32
N THR A 968 27.91 12.71 -10.47
CA THR A 968 26.45 12.91 -10.63
C THR A 968 25.92 12.30 -11.92
N TRP A 969 24.60 12.19 -12.10
CA TRP A 969 23.97 11.40 -13.15
C TRP A 969 22.88 12.14 -13.96
N ALA A 970 22.76 11.85 -15.27
CA ALA A 970 21.80 12.51 -16.19
C ALA A 970 21.17 11.55 -17.23
N GLY A 971 19.84 11.33 -17.19
CA GLY A 971 19.14 10.22 -17.88
C GLY A 971 18.19 10.54 -19.04
N PHE A 972 18.14 9.69 -20.07
CA PHE A 972 17.38 9.85 -21.31
C PHE A 972 17.07 8.54 -22.09
N ASN A 973 15.83 8.38 -22.58
CA ASN A 973 15.31 7.15 -23.18
C ASN A 973 15.27 7.05 -24.70
N ILE A 974 15.41 5.82 -25.17
CA ILE A 974 15.51 5.50 -26.59
C ILE A 974 14.89 4.10 -26.88
N ASN A 975 13.88 3.87 -27.76
CA ASN A 975 12.89 2.74 -27.61
C ASN A 975 12.50 1.95 -28.92
N GLY A 976 11.91 0.74 -28.89
CA GLY A 976 11.85 -0.23 -30.02
C GLY A 976 10.93 0.03 -31.24
N TYR A 977 9.64 -0.30 -31.10
CA TYR A 977 8.42 0.12 -31.84
C TYR A 977 7.45 0.54 -30.67
N SER A 978 6.16 0.78 -30.90
CA SER A 978 5.15 1.07 -29.87
C SER A 978 3.85 0.51 -30.37
N VAL A 979 3.02 -0.04 -29.49
CA VAL A 979 1.88 -0.86 -29.89
C VAL A 979 0.79 -0.70 -28.84
N THR A 980 -0.43 -0.44 -29.30
CA THR A 980 -1.59 -0.28 -28.42
C THR A 980 -2.56 -1.41 -28.72
N LEU A 981 -2.98 -2.12 -27.68
CA LEU A 981 -3.96 -3.21 -27.74
C LEU A 981 -5.12 -2.90 -26.81
N GLU A 982 -6.33 -3.00 -27.34
CA GLU A 982 -7.56 -2.73 -26.58
C GLU A 982 -8.48 -3.94 -26.59
N ARG A 983 -9.00 -4.29 -25.41
CA ARG A 983 -10.05 -5.30 -25.25
C ARG A 983 -10.92 -4.99 -24.05
N ASP A 984 -11.99 -5.77 -23.90
CA ASP A 984 -12.70 -5.94 -22.64
C ASP A 984 -11.72 -6.52 -21.60
N TRP A 985 -11.30 -5.70 -20.63
CA TRP A 985 -10.35 -6.09 -19.59
C TRP A 985 -11.00 -6.81 -18.41
N ASP A 986 -12.30 -6.59 -18.16
CA ASP A 986 -13.07 -7.32 -17.15
C ASP A 986 -13.24 -8.81 -17.54
N LYS A 987 -13.15 -9.10 -18.85
CA LYS A 987 -13.34 -10.43 -19.41
C LYS A 987 -12.02 -11.17 -19.71
N TRP A 988 -11.67 -12.08 -18.82
CA TRP A 988 -10.47 -12.93 -18.93
C TRP A 988 -10.76 -14.41 -19.26
N ALA A 989 -12.02 -14.85 -19.24
CA ALA A 989 -12.43 -16.24 -19.49
C ALA A 989 -13.44 -16.36 -20.64
N PHE A 990 -13.27 -17.37 -21.50
CA PHE A 990 -13.99 -17.57 -22.75
C PHE A 990 -14.45 -19.03 -22.93
N SER A 991 -15.56 -19.29 -23.63
CA SER A 991 -15.97 -20.66 -23.98
C SER A 991 -15.22 -21.22 -25.19
N LEU A 992 -15.11 -22.55 -25.32
CA LEU A 992 -14.56 -23.24 -26.50
C LEU A 992 -15.19 -22.90 -27.87
N LYS A 993 -16.32 -22.17 -27.91
CA LYS A 993 -17.01 -21.75 -29.15
C LYS A 993 -17.01 -20.22 -29.33
N GLU A 994 -16.45 -19.51 -28.38
CA GLU A 994 -16.42 -18.05 -28.32
C GLU A 994 -15.24 -17.47 -29.10
N ASN A 995 -15.30 -16.19 -29.44
CA ASN A 995 -14.17 -15.49 -30.05
C ASN A 995 -13.44 -14.68 -28.98
N TYR A 996 -12.13 -14.82 -28.91
CA TYR A 996 -11.29 -13.75 -28.39
C TYR A 996 -11.32 -12.60 -29.39
N THR A 997 -11.44 -11.36 -28.90
CA THR A 997 -11.44 -10.16 -29.74
C THR A 997 -10.69 -9.04 -29.04
N ALA A 998 -9.68 -8.52 -29.72
CA ALA A 998 -8.96 -7.32 -29.33
C ALA A 998 -8.70 -6.44 -30.56
N ASP A 999 -8.60 -5.15 -30.34
CA ASP A 999 -8.38 -4.14 -31.35
C ASP A 999 -6.90 -3.69 -31.27
N LEU A 1000 -6.13 -4.08 -32.28
CA LEU A 1000 -4.68 -3.86 -32.32
C LEU A 1000 -4.37 -2.67 -33.21
N TYR A 1001 -3.82 -1.62 -32.60
CA TYR A 1001 -3.21 -0.51 -33.29
C TYR A 1001 -1.73 -0.83 -33.43
N VAL A 1002 -1.38 -1.39 -34.59
CA VAL A 1002 0.03 -1.58 -34.95
C VAL A 1002 0.58 -0.22 -35.24
N TYR A 1003 1.26 0.23 -34.23
CA TYR A 1003 2.04 1.41 -34.18
C TYR A 1003 3.50 0.92 -34.31
N PHE A 1004 4.44 1.84 -34.24
CA PHE A 1004 5.89 1.65 -34.20
C PHE A 1004 6.33 2.75 -33.13
N ILE A 1005 7.44 3.55 -33.04
CA ILE A 1005 7.53 4.77 -32.08
C ILE A 1005 7.29 6.30 -32.46
N ASN A 1006 7.32 6.83 -33.70
CA ASN A 1006 6.76 8.11 -34.23
C ASN A 1006 5.30 8.58 -33.99
N GLY A 1007 4.40 8.62 -34.99
CA GLY A 1007 3.41 7.65 -35.57
C GLY A 1007 2.65 7.89 -36.87
N THR A 1008 2.98 7.16 -37.92
CA THR A 1008 2.24 7.19 -39.19
C THR A 1008 1.66 5.81 -39.45
N PRO A 1009 0.34 5.68 -39.73
CA PRO A 1009 -0.34 4.42 -39.99
C PRO A 1009 0.52 3.32 -40.59
N ALA A 1010 0.70 2.27 -39.79
CA ALA A 1010 1.40 1.06 -40.15
C ALA A 1010 0.54 0.26 -41.11
N ALA A 1011 0.30 0.78 -42.31
CA ALA A 1011 -0.53 0.10 -43.29
C ALA A 1011 0.19 -1.13 -43.83
N GLY A 1012 -0.55 -2.23 -43.95
CA GLY A 1012 -0.07 -3.50 -44.49
C GLY A 1012 1.07 -4.13 -43.70
N ARG A 1013 1.15 -3.92 -42.37
CA ARG A 1013 2.01 -4.76 -41.52
C ARG A 1013 1.41 -6.14 -41.43
N SER A 1014 2.28 -7.14 -41.43
CA SER A 1014 1.92 -8.50 -41.08
C SER A 1014 1.65 -8.58 -39.57
N VAL A 1015 0.47 -9.08 -39.23
CA VAL A 1015 0.06 -9.35 -37.84
C VAL A 1015 -0.21 -10.83 -37.70
N ARG A 1016 0.49 -11.47 -36.77
CA ARG A 1016 0.34 -12.88 -36.41
C ARG A 1016 -0.04 -12.96 -34.94
N VAL A 1017 -1.03 -13.78 -34.64
CA VAL A 1017 -1.49 -14.05 -33.28
C VAL A 1017 -1.07 -15.48 -32.97
N GLU A 1018 -0.20 -15.61 -31.97
CA GLU A 1018 0.30 -16.89 -31.51
C GLU A 1018 -0.13 -17.08 -30.05
N ALA A 1019 -1.05 -18.02 -29.82
CA ALA A 1019 -1.50 -18.33 -28.47
C ALA A 1019 -0.80 -19.59 -27.94
N TYR A 1020 -0.23 -19.47 -26.76
CA TYR A 1020 0.62 -20.45 -26.09
C TYR A 1020 -0.05 -20.85 -24.78
N ARG A 1021 -0.39 -22.13 -24.62
CA ARG A 1021 -0.99 -22.64 -23.38
C ARG A 1021 0.01 -22.53 -22.23
N GLU A 1022 -0.46 -22.42 -21.00
CA GLU A 1022 0.37 -22.31 -19.80
C GLU A 1022 1.39 -23.46 -19.64
N ASP A 1023 1.07 -24.65 -20.16
CA ASP A 1023 1.96 -25.82 -20.25
C ASP A 1023 2.72 -25.97 -21.58
N ASN A 1024 2.66 -24.96 -22.45
CA ASN A 1024 3.30 -24.93 -23.77
C ASN A 1024 3.71 -23.48 -24.18
N PRO A 1025 4.78 -22.93 -23.57
CA PRO A 1025 5.26 -21.54 -23.77
C PRO A 1025 5.60 -21.16 -25.22
N PRO A 1026 5.81 -19.83 -25.49
CA PRO A 1026 6.36 -19.27 -26.75
C PRO A 1026 7.59 -19.96 -27.35
N GLU A 1027 8.24 -20.74 -26.51
CA GLU A 1027 9.63 -21.13 -26.52
C GLU A 1027 9.80 -22.52 -27.12
N ASN A 1028 8.76 -23.34 -27.00
CA ASN A 1028 8.58 -24.61 -27.69
C ASN A 1028 8.36 -24.44 -29.22
N LYS A 1029 8.10 -23.19 -29.68
CA LYS A 1029 7.86 -22.80 -31.09
C LYS A 1029 6.71 -23.53 -31.80
N ASN A 1030 5.89 -24.27 -31.05
CA ASN A 1030 4.64 -24.87 -31.50
C ASN A 1030 3.46 -24.22 -30.76
N PRO A 1031 3.07 -22.98 -31.10
CA PRO A 1031 1.87 -22.36 -30.53
C PRO A 1031 0.63 -23.21 -30.70
N ASN A 1032 -0.26 -23.16 -29.70
CA ASN A 1032 -1.54 -23.87 -29.72
C ASN A 1032 -2.54 -23.25 -30.71
N LEU A 1033 -2.36 -21.98 -31.06
CA LEU A 1033 -3.03 -21.27 -32.15
C LEU A 1033 -1.98 -20.45 -32.89
N ASN A 1034 -1.89 -20.56 -34.22
CA ASN A 1034 -1.06 -19.68 -35.04
C ASN A 1034 -1.88 -19.14 -36.21
N GLU A 1035 -2.52 -17.99 -35.99
CA GLU A 1035 -3.38 -17.36 -36.99
C GLU A 1035 -2.77 -16.05 -37.51
N THR A 1036 -2.69 -15.96 -38.83
CA THR A 1036 -2.38 -14.70 -39.51
C THR A 1036 -3.66 -13.86 -39.56
N MET A 1037 -3.66 -12.72 -38.88
CA MET A 1037 -4.78 -11.80 -38.92
C MET A 1037 -4.85 -11.08 -40.28
N SER A 1038 -5.89 -10.28 -40.51
CA SER A 1038 -5.83 -9.31 -41.60
C SER A 1038 -4.61 -8.41 -41.42
N PRO A 1039 -3.78 -8.18 -42.45
CA PRO A 1039 -2.76 -7.15 -42.41
C PRO A 1039 -3.42 -5.81 -42.07
N THR A 1040 -2.71 -4.98 -41.32
CA THR A 1040 -3.24 -3.72 -40.80
C THR A 1040 -3.71 -2.78 -41.89
N ASN A 1041 -4.83 -2.11 -41.63
CA ASN A 1041 -5.49 -1.23 -42.58
C ASN A 1041 -4.75 0.12 -42.73
N ALA A 1042 -5.34 1.04 -43.47
CA ALA A 1042 -4.78 2.38 -43.71
C ALA A 1042 -4.60 3.25 -42.45
N SER A 1043 -5.08 2.82 -41.29
CA SER A 1043 -5.03 3.49 -39.98
C SER A 1043 -4.05 2.83 -39.00
N GLY A 1044 -3.29 1.81 -39.44
CA GLY A 1044 -2.45 0.98 -38.55
C GLY A 1044 -3.24 -0.08 -37.77
N TYR A 1045 -4.57 -0.07 -37.87
CA TYR A 1045 -5.46 -0.95 -37.13
C TYR A 1045 -5.60 -2.34 -37.78
N THR A 1046 -5.65 -3.39 -36.98
CA THR A 1046 -6.33 -4.63 -37.36
C THR A 1046 -7.11 -5.21 -36.18
N LYS A 1047 -8.20 -5.91 -36.48
CA LYS A 1047 -8.89 -6.68 -35.45
C LYS A 1047 -8.15 -8.00 -35.23
N VAL A 1048 -7.62 -8.18 -34.02
CA VAL A 1048 -7.18 -9.48 -33.53
C VAL A 1048 -8.43 -10.25 -33.13
N GLN A 1049 -8.80 -11.27 -33.91
CA GLN A 1049 -9.93 -12.13 -33.61
C GLN A 1049 -9.66 -13.57 -34.06
N PHE A 1050 -9.75 -14.50 -33.11
CA PHE A 1050 -9.73 -15.95 -33.35
C PHE A 1050 -10.85 -16.61 -32.54
N ASN A 1051 -11.34 -17.77 -32.99
CA ASN A 1051 -12.26 -18.56 -32.17
C ASN A 1051 -11.46 -19.47 -31.23
N CYS A 1052 -11.89 -19.56 -29.97
CA CYS A 1052 -11.28 -20.43 -28.98
C CYS A 1052 -11.36 -21.92 -29.37
N SER A 1053 -12.22 -22.31 -30.32
CA SER A 1053 -12.22 -23.66 -30.93
C SER A 1053 -10.93 -24.00 -31.67
N ASN A 1054 -10.17 -22.98 -32.09
CA ASN A 1054 -8.97 -23.14 -32.92
C ASN A 1054 -7.71 -23.33 -32.05
N LEU A 1055 -7.82 -23.17 -30.73
CA LEU A 1055 -6.77 -23.52 -29.76
C LEU A 1055 -6.65 -25.04 -29.67
N THR A 1056 -5.61 -25.58 -30.28
CA THR A 1056 -5.36 -27.04 -30.34
C THR A 1056 -5.15 -27.71 -28.97
N GLY A 1057 -4.92 -26.93 -27.90
CA GLY A 1057 -4.87 -27.40 -26.51
C GLY A 1057 -6.22 -27.48 -25.79
N GLY A 1058 -7.31 -27.03 -26.42
CA GLY A 1058 -8.66 -27.05 -25.84
C GLY A 1058 -8.82 -26.05 -24.69
N ALA A 1059 -9.34 -26.52 -23.55
CA ALA A 1059 -9.49 -25.70 -22.33
C ALA A 1059 -8.14 -25.53 -21.59
N GLY A 1060 -7.93 -24.37 -20.97
CA GLY A 1060 -6.69 -24.02 -20.26
C GLY A 1060 -6.47 -22.50 -20.15
N ARG A 1061 -5.35 -22.07 -19.56
CA ARG A 1061 -4.86 -20.68 -19.67
C ARG A 1061 -3.92 -20.53 -20.86
N TYR A 1062 -3.88 -19.35 -21.46
CA TYR A 1062 -3.10 -19.03 -22.65
C TYR A 1062 -2.50 -17.62 -22.61
N LEU A 1063 -1.22 -17.51 -22.96
CA LEU A 1063 -0.54 -16.28 -23.35
C LEU A 1063 -0.81 -16.04 -24.84
N VAL A 1064 -1.44 -14.91 -25.17
CA VAL A 1064 -1.70 -14.44 -26.55
C VAL A 1064 -0.61 -13.44 -26.92
N ALA A 1065 0.39 -13.90 -27.66
CA ALA A 1065 1.44 -13.06 -28.21
C ALA A 1065 1.02 -12.51 -29.58
N ILE A 1066 1.12 -11.19 -29.76
CA ILE A 1066 0.70 -10.48 -30.96
C ILE A 1066 1.96 -9.89 -31.62
N ILE A 1067 2.33 -10.48 -32.75
CA ILE A 1067 3.63 -10.30 -33.40
C ILE A 1067 3.47 -9.47 -34.67
N ILE A 1068 4.32 -8.46 -34.81
CA ILE A 1068 4.26 -7.42 -35.84
C ILE A 1068 5.54 -7.44 -36.66
N ASP A 1069 5.41 -7.58 -37.99
CA ASP A 1069 6.51 -7.53 -38.96
C ASP A 1069 7.78 -8.27 -38.50
N ASP A 1070 7.59 -9.55 -38.16
CA ASP A 1070 8.64 -10.48 -37.73
C ASP A 1070 9.50 -9.96 -36.56
N LYS A 1071 8.81 -9.59 -35.46
CA LYS A 1071 9.36 -9.04 -34.20
C LYS A 1071 9.91 -7.61 -34.29
N ALA A 1072 9.55 -6.86 -35.32
CA ALA A 1072 9.79 -5.43 -35.32
C ALA A 1072 9.03 -4.72 -34.18
N ALA A 1073 7.87 -5.27 -33.78
CA ALA A 1073 7.22 -5.03 -32.48
C ALA A 1073 6.56 -6.31 -31.92
N LYS A 1074 6.14 -6.23 -30.66
CA LYS A 1074 5.42 -7.28 -29.90
C LYS A 1074 4.44 -6.64 -28.92
N TYR A 1075 3.32 -7.30 -28.64
CA TYR A 1075 2.44 -7.05 -27.50
C TYR A 1075 1.97 -8.41 -26.93
N ASP A 1076 1.77 -8.51 -25.63
CA ASP A 1076 1.41 -9.76 -24.92
C ASP A 1076 0.13 -9.57 -24.07
N ASP A 1077 -0.72 -10.60 -24.00
CA ASP A 1077 -1.94 -10.64 -23.17
C ASP A 1077 -2.23 -12.05 -22.63
N TRP A 1078 -3.04 -12.19 -21.57
CA TRP A 1078 -3.38 -13.49 -20.94
C TRP A 1078 -4.89 -13.75 -20.86
N ILE A 1079 -5.30 -14.96 -21.25
CA ILE A 1079 -6.72 -15.41 -21.24
C ILE A 1079 -6.87 -16.84 -20.68
N LYS A 1080 -8.12 -17.22 -20.35
CA LYS A 1080 -8.54 -18.58 -19.99
C LYS A 1080 -9.65 -19.07 -20.92
N VAL A 1081 -9.67 -20.35 -21.25
CA VAL A 1081 -10.68 -20.99 -22.11
C VAL A 1081 -11.26 -22.24 -21.44
N GLU A 1082 -12.59 -22.38 -21.48
CA GLU A 1082 -13.33 -23.46 -20.81
C GLU A 1082 -14.34 -24.15 -21.75
N SER A 1083 -14.46 -25.47 -21.64
CA SER A 1083 -15.24 -26.31 -22.54
C SER A 1083 -16.67 -26.60 -22.07
N TYR A 1084 -16.81 -26.76 -20.76
CA TYR A 1084 -18.04 -27.17 -20.08
C TYR A 1084 -17.93 -26.79 -18.60
N HIS A 1085 -19.07 -26.65 -17.93
CA HIS A 1085 -19.16 -26.68 -16.47
C HIS A 1085 -19.61 -28.07 -16.04
N VAL A 1086 -19.11 -28.56 -14.89
CA VAL A 1086 -19.56 -29.82 -14.30
C VAL A 1086 -19.86 -29.59 -12.83
N ASP A 1087 -21.13 -29.41 -12.51
CA ASP A 1087 -21.60 -29.49 -11.14
C ASP A 1087 -21.77 -30.96 -10.75
N ALA A 1088 -21.18 -31.36 -9.63
CA ALA A 1088 -21.32 -32.69 -9.05
C ALA A 1088 -21.66 -32.57 -7.57
N TRP A 1089 -22.79 -33.17 -7.17
CA TRP A 1089 -23.25 -33.24 -5.79
C TRP A 1089 -23.65 -34.67 -5.43
N VAL A 1090 -23.84 -34.93 -4.14
CA VAL A 1090 -24.16 -36.27 -3.63
C VAL A 1090 -25.50 -36.26 -2.91
N GLU A 1091 -26.19 -37.40 -2.91
CA GLU A 1091 -27.45 -37.61 -2.23
C GLU A 1091 -27.43 -38.99 -1.56
N GLY A 1092 -27.62 -39.06 -0.24
CA GLY A 1092 -27.84 -40.31 0.47
C GLY A 1092 -29.22 -40.87 0.13
N GLN A 1093 -29.30 -42.11 -0.36
CA GLN A 1093 -30.56 -42.68 -0.86
C GLN A 1093 -31.63 -42.91 0.24
N ASP A 1094 -31.22 -43.05 1.50
CA ASP A 1094 -32.16 -43.24 2.64
C ASP A 1094 -32.54 -41.91 3.30
N THR A 1095 -31.69 -40.87 3.16
CA THR A 1095 -31.85 -39.57 3.83
C THR A 1095 -32.33 -38.44 2.93
N GLY A 1096 -32.12 -38.53 1.60
CA GLY A 1096 -32.40 -37.46 0.64
C GLY A 1096 -31.56 -36.20 0.88
N ARG A 1097 -30.30 -36.36 1.30
CA ARG A 1097 -29.41 -35.26 1.71
C ARG A 1097 -27.97 -35.47 1.23
N GLU A 1098 -27.26 -34.37 1.10
CA GLU A 1098 -25.83 -34.34 0.74
C GLU A 1098 -24.93 -34.80 1.90
N GLU A 1099 -25.41 -34.68 3.14
CA GLU A 1099 -24.80 -35.23 4.35
C GLU A 1099 -25.16 -36.72 4.53
N VAL A 1100 -24.46 -37.60 3.81
CA VAL A 1100 -24.73 -39.05 3.79
C VAL A 1100 -24.22 -39.76 5.05
N ARG A 1101 -24.98 -40.72 5.60
CA ARG A 1101 -24.59 -41.43 6.83
C ARG A 1101 -23.57 -42.55 6.60
N PRO A 1102 -22.74 -42.90 7.60
CA PRO A 1102 -21.83 -44.05 7.49
C PRO A 1102 -22.57 -45.36 7.19
N GLY A 1103 -22.31 -45.94 6.01
CA GLY A 1103 -22.93 -47.18 5.54
C GLY A 1103 -24.20 -47.02 4.69
N GLU A 1104 -24.67 -45.78 4.47
CA GLU A 1104 -25.77 -45.46 3.56
C GLU A 1104 -25.30 -45.47 2.09
N VAL A 1105 -26.18 -45.81 1.15
CA VAL A 1105 -25.84 -45.82 -0.29
C VAL A 1105 -25.82 -44.38 -0.82
N VAL A 1106 -24.64 -43.93 -1.24
CA VAL A 1106 -24.44 -42.63 -1.90
C VAL A 1106 -24.91 -42.73 -3.36
N LYS A 1107 -25.76 -41.79 -3.79
CA LYS A 1107 -26.10 -41.52 -5.18
C LYS A 1107 -25.36 -40.25 -5.60
N VAL A 1108 -24.47 -40.34 -6.57
CA VAL A 1108 -23.78 -39.16 -7.12
C VAL A 1108 -24.63 -38.59 -8.25
N LEU A 1109 -24.94 -37.30 -8.16
CA LEU A 1109 -25.71 -36.54 -9.14
C LEU A 1109 -24.75 -35.57 -9.84
N VAL A 1110 -24.70 -35.63 -11.18
CA VAL A 1110 -23.76 -34.82 -11.97
C VAL A 1110 -24.50 -34.15 -13.12
N LYS A 1111 -24.31 -32.83 -13.24
CA LYS A 1111 -24.81 -31.98 -14.31
C LYS A 1111 -23.60 -31.42 -15.07
N ALA A 1112 -23.29 -32.06 -16.19
CA ALA A 1112 -22.35 -31.49 -17.17
C ALA A 1112 -23.13 -30.62 -18.16
N GLU A 1113 -22.71 -29.38 -18.36
CA GLU A 1113 -23.38 -28.41 -19.24
C GLU A 1113 -22.38 -27.55 -20.02
N GLU A 1114 -22.77 -27.07 -21.20
CA GLU A 1114 -21.88 -26.27 -22.04
C GLU A 1114 -21.62 -24.89 -21.43
N PHE A 1115 -20.34 -24.56 -21.23
CA PHE A 1115 -19.90 -23.29 -20.65
C PHE A 1115 -20.37 -22.11 -21.52
N GLY A 1116 -20.87 -21.06 -20.88
CA GLY A 1116 -21.47 -19.90 -21.55
C GLY A 1116 -22.89 -20.10 -22.10
N THR A 1117 -23.49 -21.31 -22.04
CA THR A 1117 -24.89 -21.52 -22.47
C THR A 1117 -25.79 -22.28 -21.48
N GLY A 1118 -25.22 -23.06 -20.55
CA GLY A 1118 -26.00 -23.82 -19.56
C GLY A 1118 -26.82 -24.99 -20.14
N ASN A 1119 -26.55 -25.39 -21.39
CA ASN A 1119 -27.23 -26.52 -22.02
C ASN A 1119 -26.66 -27.86 -21.52
N PRO A 1120 -27.48 -28.79 -20.97
CA PRO A 1120 -27.00 -30.08 -20.49
C PRO A 1120 -26.39 -30.95 -21.59
N ILE A 1121 -25.23 -31.55 -21.33
CA ILE A 1121 -24.49 -32.38 -22.29
C ILE A 1121 -25.08 -33.80 -22.27
N VAL A 1122 -26.06 -34.04 -23.14
CA VAL A 1122 -26.76 -35.32 -23.25
C VAL A 1122 -25.80 -36.43 -23.67
N GLY A 1123 -25.66 -37.45 -22.82
CA GLY A 1123 -24.75 -38.59 -23.04
C GLY A 1123 -23.31 -38.37 -22.57
N ALA A 1124 -23.04 -37.33 -21.76
CA ALA A 1124 -21.75 -37.16 -21.09
C ALA A 1124 -21.37 -38.42 -20.28
N ASN A 1125 -20.22 -39.01 -20.57
CA ASN A 1125 -19.74 -40.21 -19.91
C ASN A 1125 -18.96 -39.86 -18.64
N VAL A 1126 -19.69 -39.69 -17.53
CA VAL A 1126 -19.13 -39.28 -16.23
C VAL A 1126 -18.55 -40.49 -15.50
N SER A 1127 -17.28 -40.40 -15.09
CA SER A 1127 -16.57 -41.41 -14.30
C SER A 1127 -16.19 -40.86 -12.93
N LEU A 1128 -16.56 -41.55 -11.86
CA LEU A 1128 -16.17 -41.19 -10.49
C LEU A 1128 -14.70 -41.59 -10.25
N LEU A 1129 -13.77 -40.67 -10.49
CA LEU A 1129 -12.32 -40.94 -10.42
C LEU A 1129 -11.78 -41.10 -8.99
N LYS A 1130 -12.31 -40.34 -8.03
CA LYS A 1130 -11.98 -40.43 -6.61
C LYS A 1130 -13.21 -40.05 -5.78
N LEU A 1131 -13.33 -40.63 -4.59
CA LEU A 1131 -14.28 -40.19 -3.56
C LEU A 1131 -13.48 -39.77 -2.32
N HIS A 1132 -13.59 -38.50 -1.93
CA HIS A 1132 -12.86 -37.92 -0.82
C HIS A 1132 -13.78 -37.73 0.39
N LYS A 1133 -13.34 -38.19 1.57
CA LYS A 1133 -14.14 -38.08 2.80
C LYS A 1133 -13.95 -36.69 3.42
N LEU A 1134 -14.82 -35.74 3.08
CA LEU A 1134 -14.80 -34.40 3.69
C LEU A 1134 -14.85 -34.47 5.24
N PRO A 1135 -14.11 -33.59 5.96
CA PRO A 1135 -13.26 -32.51 5.45
C PRO A 1135 -11.84 -32.95 5.05
N GLU A 1136 -11.53 -34.24 5.10
CA GLU A 1136 -10.20 -34.82 4.89
C GLU A 1136 -9.91 -35.00 3.38
N TRP A 1137 -9.63 -33.90 2.67
CA TRP A 1137 -9.36 -33.91 1.21
C TRP A 1137 -8.24 -34.89 0.80
N ASP A 1138 -7.24 -35.15 1.66
CA ASP A 1138 -6.18 -36.13 1.35
C ASP A 1138 -6.64 -37.60 1.42
N VAL A 1139 -7.73 -37.89 2.15
CA VAL A 1139 -8.24 -39.26 2.33
C VAL A 1139 -9.08 -39.64 1.11
N THR A 1140 -8.37 -40.02 0.05
CA THR A 1140 -8.94 -40.75 -1.09
C THR A 1140 -9.42 -42.11 -0.59
N LEU A 1141 -10.71 -42.41 -0.71
CA LEU A 1141 -11.24 -43.73 -0.41
C LEU A 1141 -10.94 -44.69 -1.57
N GLU A 1142 -10.57 -45.92 -1.27
CA GLU A 1142 -10.32 -46.97 -2.27
C GLU A 1142 -11.62 -47.69 -2.67
N PRO A 1143 -11.95 -47.83 -3.97
CA PRO A 1143 -13.12 -48.58 -4.43
C PRO A 1143 -13.09 -50.04 -3.97
N GLY A 1144 -14.20 -50.52 -3.40
CA GLY A 1144 -14.32 -51.86 -2.81
C GLY A 1144 -13.76 -52.00 -1.39
N VAL A 1145 -13.11 -50.96 -0.84
CA VAL A 1145 -12.58 -50.95 0.53
C VAL A 1145 -13.20 -49.84 1.39
N GLY A 1146 -13.29 -48.62 0.85
CA GLY A 1146 -13.94 -47.48 1.51
C GLY A 1146 -15.38 -47.24 1.09
N PHE A 1147 -15.76 -47.63 -0.13
CA PHE A 1147 -17.10 -47.53 -0.68
C PHE A 1147 -17.29 -48.53 -1.84
N ASN A 1148 -18.53 -48.93 -2.13
CA ASN A 1148 -18.86 -49.72 -3.32
C ASN A 1148 -19.51 -48.85 -4.40
N VAL A 1149 -19.25 -49.18 -5.66
CA VAL A 1149 -19.84 -48.54 -6.84
C VAL A 1149 -20.65 -49.58 -7.62
N THR A 1150 -21.83 -49.18 -8.10
CA THR A 1150 -22.70 -49.93 -9.01
C THR A 1150 -23.39 -48.97 -9.96
#